data_AF-A0A3D8SAA9-F1
#
_entry.id   AF-A0A3D8SAA9-F1
#
_cell.length_a   1.000
_cell.length_b   1.000
_cell.length_c   1.000
_cell.angle_alpha   90.00
_cell.angle_beta   90.00
_cell.angle_gamma   90.00
#
_symmetry.space_group_name_H-M   'P 1'
#
loop_
_entity.id
_entity.type
_entity.pdbx_description
1 polymer ?
#
loop_
_entity_poly.entity_id
_entity_poly.type
_entity_poly.pdbx_seq_one_letter_code
_entity_poly.pdbx_strand_id
1 'polypeptide(L)'
;MASFSLLTLLVALRLLLLVSGAPAPQSSTAASTSSSSYWVSSITRQGTVAFGDSSFKIFRNVKDYGAVGDGSTDDTAAINKAITDGSRCGQGCDSSTVTPALVYFPPGTYAISAPLVQLYYTQFVGDAVTVPTIKALASFKGIAMIDANPYDNSGNNWYTNQNNFFRQVRNFVLDMTAMPASAGAGIHWQVAQATSLQNIVFNMRTDGGTANAQQGIFMDNGSGGFMTDLTFNGGKYGAFFGNQQFTTRNLTFNGCQTAIFMNWNWAWTLQGITINNANIGIDMANGGASAQTVGSVLLLDSTISNTPIGVSTVYTTSATSTNGTLIMENVDMSTNVPVAVADAGTKATILAGNAKVASWSQGRGYSAATVGKAVQASETAVTKPATLLNSAGRVYTRSKPQYETEAASAFISVKSNGAKGDGTTDDTAAIQAIFDKATNGSIVYFDHGAYLVTSTVKVPKDIKITGEMWPLIMAGGSTSFSDQANPKAVFQVGQPGDTGSVEMSDLVFETVGPQPGAILMEWNVKEASQGSAGMWDVHFRIGGSAGTQLQSDKCAKNPNVTAAANPSCEGAFMLLHVTNQSSIYLENNWFWVSDHELDLTDHNQINIFNGRGVLIASEAGPVWMYGTSSEHSVLYNYQISNAANVYMALIQTETPYYQSNPGATTPFTVNAAYNDPDFSKCTGTGCDKAWGLRIVGSKDVFVYGAGLYSFFDNYDQTCLETESCQENIMSIENSGSVYMFGLSTKASVNMLTVDGKSAALDSDNRNNFCATLAFFAEAGNGTTTQSTGSQPAGSQSSGTPSSSSQLAGSKSSSTPSSSSQPAGSKSSGTPASSPQLASSKSSGTPSSNPQLVASQSLGSQPAATKPTGSQSAGSQPAATKSSSSQPAATKSTGSQSADFQPAGSQPAATKSSATQLSITKSSAVQAVVTQTVYAQCG
;
A
#
# COMPACT_ATOMS: atom_id res chain seq x y z
N MET A 1 -53.41 65.43 -20.31
CA MET A 1 -54.66 64.75 -20.71
C MET A 1 -54.28 63.65 -21.70
N ALA A 2 -54.92 62.47 -21.78
CA ALA A 2 -55.81 61.72 -20.87
C ALA A 2 -56.11 60.35 -21.55
N SER A 3 -56.28 59.20 -20.90
CA SER A 3 -55.99 58.72 -19.53
C SER A 3 -55.93 57.17 -19.57
N PHE A 4 -55.30 56.51 -18.59
CA PHE A 4 -55.05 55.04 -18.63
C PHE A 4 -55.89 54.21 -17.63
N SER A 5 -56.11 52.94 -17.97
CA SER A 5 -57.20 52.11 -17.44
C SER A 5 -56.73 50.83 -16.71
N LEU A 6 -57.29 50.61 -15.52
CA LEU A 6 -57.71 49.37 -14.83
C LEU A 6 -56.91 48.04 -14.89
N LEU A 7 -55.77 47.94 -15.59
CA LEU A 7 -55.13 46.64 -15.85
C LEU A 7 -54.08 46.21 -14.80
N THR A 8 -53.60 47.12 -13.95
CA THR A 8 -52.50 46.87 -13.00
C THR A 8 -52.92 46.25 -11.66
N LEU A 9 -54.21 46.21 -11.33
CA LEU A 9 -54.69 45.68 -10.04
C LEU A 9 -55.04 44.17 -10.05
N LEU A 10 -55.08 43.54 -11.24
CA LEU A 10 -55.52 42.15 -11.41
C LEU A 10 -54.40 41.11 -11.48
N VAL A 11 -53.13 41.53 -11.53
CA VAL A 11 -51.96 40.62 -11.51
C VAL A 11 -51.57 40.24 -10.07
N ALA A 12 -51.78 41.14 -9.10
CA ALA A 12 -51.47 40.93 -7.68
C ALA A 12 -52.40 39.90 -6.98
N LEU A 13 -53.48 39.45 -7.62
CA LEU A 13 -54.51 38.59 -7.02
C LEU A 13 -54.63 37.20 -7.67
N ARG A 14 -53.54 36.68 -8.25
CA ARG A 14 -53.45 35.29 -8.76
C ARG A 14 -52.43 34.41 -8.02
N LEU A 15 -51.87 34.89 -6.91
CA LEU A 15 -50.84 34.19 -6.11
C LEU A 15 -51.34 33.63 -4.76
N LEU A 16 -52.66 33.61 -4.52
CA LEU A 16 -53.26 33.28 -3.21
C LEU A 16 -54.39 32.24 -3.22
N LEU A 17 -54.61 31.51 -4.32
CA LEU A 17 -55.64 30.45 -4.40
C LEU A 17 -55.16 29.17 -5.09
N LEU A 18 -54.16 28.51 -4.51
CA LEU A 18 -54.00 27.05 -4.59
C LEU A 18 -53.68 26.52 -3.19
N VAL A 19 -54.72 26.02 -2.50
CA VAL A 19 -54.52 25.22 -1.29
C VAL A 19 -54.12 23.83 -1.73
N SER A 20 -52.81 23.58 -1.84
CA SER A 20 -52.29 22.21 -1.87
C SER A 20 -52.57 21.58 -0.51
N GLY A 21 -53.59 20.73 -0.45
CA GLY A 21 -53.84 19.90 0.71
C GLY A 21 -52.58 19.11 1.05
N ALA A 22 -52.23 19.05 2.33
CA ALA A 22 -51.07 18.27 2.76
C ALA A 22 -51.22 16.82 2.26
N PRO A 23 -50.20 16.24 1.60
CA PRO A 23 -50.28 14.84 1.22
C PRO A 23 -50.44 14.03 2.50
N ALA A 24 -51.53 13.27 2.59
CA ALA A 24 -51.64 12.21 3.60
C ALA A 24 -50.41 11.32 3.47
N PRO A 25 -49.85 10.79 4.58
CA PRO A 25 -48.64 9.98 4.52
C PRO A 25 -48.89 8.77 3.62
N GLN A 26 -48.37 8.83 2.39
CA GLN A 26 -48.27 7.67 1.53
C GLN A 26 -47.42 6.67 2.31
N SER A 27 -47.96 5.47 2.54
CA SER A 27 -47.15 4.38 3.05
C SER A 27 -45.93 4.27 2.16
N SER A 28 -44.73 4.44 2.72
CA SER A 28 -43.48 4.22 2.01
C SER A 28 -43.46 2.77 1.57
N THR A 29 -43.85 2.52 0.32
CA THR A 29 -43.68 1.22 -0.33
C THR A 29 -42.20 0.90 -0.22
N ALA A 30 -41.88 -0.13 0.55
CA ALA A 30 -40.50 -0.52 0.82
C ALA A 30 -39.75 -0.57 -0.51
N ALA A 31 -38.58 0.07 -0.58
CA ALA A 31 -37.77 0.05 -1.78
C ALA A 31 -37.57 -1.41 -2.18
N SER A 32 -38.11 -1.79 -3.34
CA SER A 32 -38.02 -3.17 -3.83
C SER A 32 -36.54 -3.57 -3.86
N THR A 33 -36.23 -4.78 -3.42
CA THR A 33 -34.86 -5.32 -3.43
C THR A 33 -34.34 -5.45 -4.87
N SER A 34 -33.81 -4.36 -5.41
CA SER A 34 -33.13 -4.33 -6.70
C SER A 34 -31.85 -5.15 -6.57
N SER A 35 -31.86 -6.34 -7.16
CA SER A 35 -30.64 -7.11 -7.41
C SER A 35 -29.70 -6.25 -8.25
N SER A 36 -28.57 -5.85 -7.66
CA SER A 36 -27.51 -5.16 -8.37
C SER A 36 -26.95 -6.03 -9.50
N SER A 37 -26.41 -5.40 -10.54
CA SER A 37 -25.64 -6.07 -11.59
C SER A 37 -24.21 -6.42 -11.15
N TYR A 38 -23.75 -5.97 -9.97
CA TYR A 38 -22.37 -6.14 -9.55
C TYR A 38 -21.98 -7.62 -9.44
N TRP A 39 -21.01 -8.05 -10.25
CA TRP A 39 -20.63 -9.46 -10.44
C TRP A 39 -20.26 -10.19 -9.15
N VAL A 40 -19.70 -9.50 -8.15
CA VAL A 40 -19.34 -10.07 -6.84
C VAL A 40 -20.54 -10.69 -6.13
N SER A 41 -21.76 -10.19 -6.38
CA SER A 41 -23.00 -10.75 -5.81
C SER A 41 -23.46 -12.07 -6.44
N SER A 42 -22.99 -12.41 -7.65
CA SER A 42 -23.60 -13.41 -8.53
C SER A 42 -22.63 -14.39 -9.19
N ILE A 43 -21.31 -14.15 -9.10
CA ILE A 43 -20.29 -15.11 -9.52
C ILE A 43 -20.32 -16.38 -8.66
N THR A 44 -20.10 -17.53 -9.29
CA THR A 44 -20.07 -18.84 -8.62
C THR A 44 -18.99 -18.86 -7.54
N ARG A 45 -19.33 -19.31 -6.34
CA ARG A 45 -18.38 -19.37 -5.21
C ARG A 45 -17.74 -20.75 -5.13
N GLN A 46 -16.45 -20.80 -5.52
CA GLN A 46 -15.65 -22.03 -5.64
C GLN A 46 -14.31 -21.94 -4.88
N GLY A 47 -14.09 -20.86 -4.13
CA GLY A 47 -12.92 -20.71 -3.25
C GLY A 47 -12.84 -21.77 -2.15
N THR A 48 -11.61 -22.18 -1.83
CA THR A 48 -11.27 -23.19 -0.80
C THR A 48 -9.96 -22.79 -0.12
N VAL A 49 -9.87 -22.94 1.20
CA VAL A 49 -8.59 -22.77 1.91
C VAL A 49 -7.76 -24.05 1.72
N ALA A 50 -6.59 -23.94 1.08
CA ALA A 50 -5.75 -25.10 0.79
C ALA A 50 -5.04 -25.66 2.04
N PHE A 51 -4.54 -24.77 2.90
CA PHE A 51 -3.73 -25.11 4.08
C PHE A 51 -4.49 -24.99 5.41
N GLY A 52 -5.81 -25.13 5.36
CA GLY A 52 -6.72 -25.03 6.51
C GLY A 52 -7.91 -25.97 6.37
N ASP A 53 -9.07 -25.59 6.91
CA ASP A 53 -10.32 -26.33 6.67
C ASP A 53 -10.81 -26.09 5.23
N SER A 54 -10.78 -27.12 4.39
CA SER A 54 -11.21 -27.04 2.99
C SER A 54 -12.72 -26.82 2.81
N SER A 55 -13.51 -26.97 3.87
CA SER A 55 -14.95 -26.65 3.91
C SER A 55 -15.25 -25.23 4.40
N PHE A 56 -14.23 -24.47 4.80
CA PHE A 56 -14.35 -23.12 5.34
C PHE A 56 -14.98 -22.13 4.33
N LYS A 57 -16.06 -21.46 4.76
CA LYS A 57 -16.80 -20.50 3.92
C LYS A 57 -16.08 -19.15 3.83
N ILE A 58 -15.49 -18.85 2.68
CA ILE A 58 -14.70 -17.62 2.47
C ILE A 58 -15.59 -16.40 2.18
N PHE A 59 -16.55 -16.54 1.27
CA PHE A 59 -17.52 -15.49 0.92
C PHE A 59 -18.75 -15.52 1.84
N ARG A 60 -19.14 -14.38 2.42
CA ARG A 60 -20.37 -14.24 3.24
C ARG A 60 -21.15 -13.01 2.79
N ASN A 61 -22.34 -13.20 2.22
CA ASN A 61 -23.30 -12.12 2.06
C ASN A 61 -23.98 -11.86 3.42
N VAL A 62 -23.92 -10.65 3.95
CA VAL A 62 -24.48 -10.33 5.28
C VAL A 62 -25.98 -10.64 5.41
N LYS A 63 -26.74 -10.65 4.30
CA LYS A 63 -28.17 -10.99 4.32
C LYS A 63 -28.43 -12.49 4.55
N ASP A 64 -27.48 -13.37 4.20
CA ASP A 64 -27.53 -14.80 4.57
C ASP A 64 -27.51 -15.01 6.10
N TYR A 65 -27.00 -14.02 6.85
CA TYR A 65 -26.81 -14.05 8.30
C TYR A 65 -27.94 -13.32 9.04
N GLY A 66 -28.96 -12.84 8.31
CA GLY A 66 -30.14 -12.17 8.84
C GLY A 66 -30.12 -10.64 8.76
N ALA A 67 -29.12 -10.03 8.12
CA ALA A 67 -29.10 -8.57 7.95
C ALA A 67 -30.17 -8.14 6.93
N VAL A 68 -31.01 -7.18 7.28
CA VAL A 68 -32.12 -6.73 6.44
C VAL A 68 -31.68 -5.60 5.51
N GLY A 69 -30.92 -4.62 6.03
CA GLY A 69 -30.49 -3.45 5.28
C GLY A 69 -31.62 -2.47 4.96
N ASP A 70 -32.61 -2.31 5.86
CA ASP A 70 -33.77 -1.42 5.71
C ASP A 70 -33.61 0.00 6.33
N GLY A 71 -32.53 0.22 7.10
CA GLY A 71 -32.21 1.49 7.77
C GLY A 71 -32.86 1.73 9.14
N SER A 72 -33.55 0.71 9.67
CA SER A 72 -34.30 0.69 10.93
C SER A 72 -34.09 -0.56 11.78
N THR A 73 -33.93 -1.74 11.17
CA THR A 73 -33.51 -2.98 11.84
C THR A 73 -32.04 -2.90 12.24
N ASP A 74 -31.71 -3.29 13.47
CA ASP A 74 -30.32 -3.32 13.95
C ASP A 74 -29.59 -4.57 13.43
N ASP A 75 -28.83 -4.37 12.35
CA ASP A 75 -28.11 -5.42 11.63
C ASP A 75 -26.76 -5.79 12.29
N THR A 76 -26.35 -5.11 13.38
CA THR A 76 -25.03 -5.29 14.03
C THR A 76 -24.71 -6.76 14.33
N ALA A 77 -25.69 -7.49 14.86
CA ALA A 77 -25.51 -8.89 15.26
C ALA A 77 -25.39 -9.82 14.04
N ALA A 78 -26.17 -9.57 12.98
CA ALA A 78 -26.13 -10.36 11.76
C ALA A 78 -24.82 -10.14 10.99
N ILE A 79 -24.35 -8.90 10.90
CA ILE A 79 -23.09 -8.55 10.23
C ILE A 79 -21.90 -9.11 11.02
N ASN A 80 -21.82 -8.92 12.34
CA ASN A 80 -20.76 -9.53 13.14
C ASN A 80 -20.79 -11.07 13.09
N LYS A 81 -21.97 -11.69 12.96
CA LYS A 81 -22.08 -13.14 12.70
C LYS A 81 -21.51 -13.53 11.33
N ALA A 82 -21.66 -12.72 10.29
CA ALA A 82 -21.05 -12.96 8.97
C ALA A 82 -19.51 -12.79 8.98
N ILE A 83 -18.99 -11.89 9.84
CA ILE A 83 -17.56 -11.65 9.96
C ILE A 83 -16.85 -12.76 10.77
N THR A 84 -17.50 -13.27 11.82
CA THR A 84 -16.93 -14.25 12.79
C THR A 84 -17.14 -15.72 12.43
N ASP A 85 -17.99 -16.03 11.45
CA ASP A 85 -18.30 -17.40 11.03
C ASP A 85 -17.04 -18.19 10.60
N GLY A 86 -16.97 -19.47 10.97
CA GLY A 86 -15.85 -20.36 10.65
C GLY A 86 -14.65 -20.34 11.62
N SER A 87 -14.82 -19.94 12.89
CA SER A 87 -13.78 -20.01 13.94
C SER A 87 -12.48 -19.28 13.59
N ARG A 88 -12.62 -18.00 13.21
CA ARG A 88 -11.55 -17.18 12.63
C ARG A 88 -10.63 -16.52 13.67
N CYS A 89 -9.48 -16.03 13.22
CA CYS A 89 -8.51 -15.30 14.04
C CYS A 89 -9.10 -14.00 14.66
N GLY A 90 -9.46 -14.08 15.94
CA GLY A 90 -10.00 -12.99 16.76
C GLY A 90 -9.17 -12.76 18.02
N GLN A 91 -9.81 -12.29 19.09
CA GLN A 91 -9.13 -12.03 20.37
C GLN A 91 -8.29 -13.23 20.84
N GLY A 92 -6.98 -13.03 21.01
CA GLY A 92 -6.03 -14.07 21.41
C GLY A 92 -5.39 -14.87 20.26
N CYS A 93 -5.55 -14.42 19.02
CA CYS A 93 -4.81 -14.84 17.84
C CYS A 93 -4.15 -13.59 17.23
N ASP A 94 -2.81 -13.55 17.12
CA ASP A 94 -2.10 -12.37 16.61
C ASP A 94 -2.26 -12.22 15.09
N SER A 95 -2.17 -13.33 14.36
CA SER A 95 -2.26 -13.37 12.89
C SER A 95 -2.77 -14.73 12.39
N SER A 96 -3.29 -14.76 11.16
CA SER A 96 -3.59 -15.98 10.40
C SER A 96 -3.79 -15.68 8.91
N THR A 97 -3.27 -16.51 8.03
CA THR A 97 -3.58 -16.49 6.58
C THR A 97 -4.63 -17.53 6.19
N VAL A 98 -4.79 -18.59 6.99
CA VAL A 98 -5.70 -19.73 6.71
C VAL A 98 -7.17 -19.51 7.13
N THR A 99 -7.55 -18.33 7.62
CA THR A 99 -8.97 -18.01 7.93
C THR A 99 -9.51 -16.77 7.19
N PRO A 100 -9.38 -16.68 5.84
CA PRO A 100 -9.74 -15.48 5.05
C PRO A 100 -11.23 -15.10 5.10
N ALA A 101 -11.60 -13.90 4.64
CA ALA A 101 -13.00 -13.47 4.58
C ALA A 101 -13.30 -12.37 3.57
N LEU A 102 -14.20 -12.64 2.62
CA LEU A 102 -14.88 -11.62 1.83
C LEU A 102 -16.31 -11.45 2.39
N VAL A 103 -16.52 -10.42 3.20
CA VAL A 103 -17.83 -10.07 3.77
C VAL A 103 -18.51 -9.07 2.84
N TYR A 104 -19.51 -9.54 2.12
CA TYR A 104 -20.22 -8.81 1.09
C TYR A 104 -21.50 -8.15 1.61
N PHE A 105 -21.69 -6.88 1.27
CA PHE A 105 -22.85 -6.07 1.64
C PHE A 105 -23.63 -5.68 0.36
N PRO A 106 -24.74 -6.36 0.05
CA PRO A 106 -25.63 -5.95 -1.04
C PRO A 106 -26.23 -4.55 -0.79
N PRO A 107 -26.91 -3.95 -1.79
CA PRO A 107 -27.59 -2.67 -1.62
C PRO A 107 -28.57 -2.67 -0.42
N GLY A 108 -28.56 -1.56 0.32
CA GLY A 108 -29.34 -1.37 1.54
C GLY A 108 -28.78 -0.28 2.45
N THR A 109 -29.48 -0.03 3.55
CA THR A 109 -28.99 0.77 4.69
C THR A 109 -28.94 -0.12 5.93
N TYR A 110 -27.74 -0.46 6.39
CA TYR A 110 -27.53 -1.33 7.54
C TYR A 110 -27.41 -0.48 8.80
N ALA A 111 -28.42 -0.49 9.67
CA ALA A 111 -28.37 0.28 10.90
C ALA A 111 -27.63 -0.51 11.99
N ILE A 112 -26.75 0.15 12.76
CA ILE A 112 -25.90 -0.51 13.77
C ILE A 112 -25.86 0.26 15.10
N SER A 113 -25.68 -0.45 16.21
CA SER A 113 -25.57 0.09 17.58
C SER A 113 -24.24 -0.16 18.27
N ALA A 114 -23.39 -1.04 17.73
CA ALA A 114 -22.03 -1.32 18.22
C ALA A 114 -21.09 -1.59 17.03
N PRO A 115 -19.75 -1.63 17.22
CA PRO A 115 -18.80 -1.78 16.12
C PRO A 115 -19.01 -3.06 15.30
N LEU A 116 -18.73 -2.93 14.01
CA LEU A 116 -18.46 -4.06 13.13
C LEU A 116 -16.98 -4.42 13.29
N VAL A 117 -16.70 -5.47 14.06
CA VAL A 117 -15.35 -5.89 14.39
C VAL A 117 -14.76 -6.63 13.20
N GLN A 118 -13.90 -5.95 12.44
CA GLN A 118 -13.18 -6.55 11.33
C GLN A 118 -12.04 -7.41 11.90
N LEU A 119 -12.24 -8.73 11.89
CA LEU A 119 -11.19 -9.69 12.24
C LEU A 119 -10.01 -9.62 11.26
N TYR A 120 -8.88 -10.22 11.65
CA TYR A 120 -7.70 -10.41 10.80
C TYR A 120 -8.05 -11.03 9.43
N TYR A 121 -7.24 -10.76 8.40
CA TYR A 121 -7.41 -11.28 7.02
C TYR A 121 -8.86 -11.13 6.48
N THR A 122 -9.40 -9.91 6.47
CA THR A 122 -10.81 -9.64 6.12
C THR A 122 -10.97 -8.46 5.15
N GLN A 123 -11.73 -8.68 4.08
CA GLN A 123 -12.26 -7.63 3.21
C GLN A 123 -13.75 -7.39 3.51
N PHE A 124 -14.13 -6.14 3.79
CA PHE A 124 -15.51 -5.68 3.71
C PHE A 124 -15.75 -5.09 2.32
N VAL A 125 -16.68 -5.67 1.57
CA VAL A 125 -16.96 -5.29 0.19
C VAL A 125 -18.43 -4.92 0.06
N GLY A 126 -18.72 -3.64 -0.03
CA GLY A 126 -20.03 -3.16 -0.46
C GLY A 126 -20.22 -3.31 -1.97
N ASP A 127 -21.48 -3.30 -2.38
CA ASP A 127 -21.86 -3.24 -3.78
C ASP A 127 -21.29 -1.99 -4.47
N ALA A 128 -20.52 -2.16 -5.54
CA ALA A 128 -19.88 -1.04 -6.23
C ALA A 128 -20.83 -0.26 -7.19
N VAL A 129 -21.98 -0.84 -7.55
CA VAL A 129 -22.95 -0.25 -8.49
C VAL A 129 -24.06 0.51 -7.75
N THR A 130 -24.45 0.04 -6.57
CA THR A 130 -25.40 0.74 -5.67
C THR A 130 -24.90 0.66 -4.24
N VAL A 131 -23.94 1.57 -3.95
CA VAL A 131 -23.17 1.65 -2.71
C VAL A 131 -24.05 1.55 -1.46
N PRO A 132 -23.86 0.53 -0.59
CA PRO A 132 -24.62 0.40 0.63
C PRO A 132 -24.24 1.47 1.67
N THR A 133 -25.21 1.85 2.48
CA THR A 133 -24.99 2.69 3.66
C THR A 133 -24.87 1.82 4.90
N ILE A 134 -23.83 2.03 5.72
CA ILE A 134 -23.82 1.60 7.13
C ILE A 134 -24.15 2.85 7.95
N LYS A 135 -25.08 2.74 8.90
CA LYS A 135 -25.68 3.87 9.61
C LYS A 135 -25.62 3.66 11.11
N ALA A 136 -24.88 4.50 11.81
CA ALA A 136 -24.85 4.48 13.27
C ALA A 136 -26.20 4.96 13.83
N LEU A 137 -26.83 4.16 14.68
CA LEU A 137 -28.01 4.55 15.44
C LEU A 137 -27.65 5.64 16.46
N ALA A 138 -28.62 6.48 16.84
CA ALA A 138 -28.40 7.53 17.86
C ALA A 138 -27.93 6.98 19.22
N SER A 139 -28.23 5.70 19.48
CA SER A 139 -27.80 4.94 20.66
C SER A 139 -26.35 4.44 20.61
N PHE A 140 -25.67 4.46 19.44
CA PHE A 140 -24.41 3.75 19.16
C PHE A 140 -23.34 3.88 20.26
N LYS A 141 -22.67 2.78 20.59
CA LYS A 141 -21.56 2.71 21.57
C LYS A 141 -20.42 1.84 21.04
N GLY A 142 -19.22 2.41 20.93
CA GLY A 142 -18.02 1.75 20.43
C GLY A 142 -16.93 2.77 20.10
N ILE A 143 -15.74 2.30 19.73
CA ILE A 143 -14.63 3.15 19.29
C ILE A 143 -14.91 3.80 17.93
N ALA A 144 -15.44 3.02 16.98
CA ALA A 144 -15.84 3.44 15.64
C ALA A 144 -16.91 2.49 15.07
N MET A 145 -17.56 2.86 13.95
CA MET A 145 -18.56 2.02 13.27
C MET A 145 -17.95 0.72 12.72
N ILE A 146 -16.74 0.80 12.17
CA ILE A 146 -15.90 -0.34 11.81
C ILE A 146 -14.63 -0.28 12.67
N ASP A 147 -14.25 -1.42 13.26
CA ASP A 147 -13.07 -1.54 14.11
C ASP A 147 -12.11 -2.60 13.58
N ALA A 148 -10.92 -2.18 13.14
CA ALA A 148 -9.90 -3.06 12.58
C ALA A 148 -8.90 -3.61 13.60
N ASN A 149 -8.87 -3.09 14.85
CA ASN A 149 -8.04 -3.64 15.91
C ASN A 149 -8.62 -3.33 17.31
N PRO A 150 -9.62 -4.10 17.78
CA PRO A 150 -10.31 -3.75 19.02
C PRO A 150 -9.38 -3.74 20.24
N TYR A 151 -9.70 -2.85 21.18
CA TYR A 151 -9.08 -2.81 22.50
C TYR A 151 -9.84 -3.71 23.49
N ASP A 152 -9.11 -4.46 24.32
CA ASP A 152 -9.65 -5.15 25.49
C ASP A 152 -9.90 -4.19 26.67
N ASN A 153 -10.48 -4.72 27.76
CA ASN A 153 -10.76 -3.92 28.97
C ASN A 153 -9.50 -3.49 29.76
N SER A 154 -8.31 -3.93 29.34
CA SER A 154 -7.01 -3.61 29.93
C SER A 154 -6.27 -2.52 29.12
N GLY A 155 -6.68 -2.27 27.87
CA GLY A 155 -5.98 -1.42 26.91
C GLY A 155 -5.03 -2.15 25.96
N ASN A 156 -5.10 -3.48 25.89
CA ASN A 156 -4.37 -4.28 24.89
C ASN A 156 -5.18 -4.33 23.58
N ASN A 157 -4.51 -4.25 22.43
CA ASN A 157 -5.14 -4.56 21.15
C ASN A 157 -5.33 -6.08 20.95
N TRP A 158 -6.18 -6.48 20.00
CA TRP A 158 -6.36 -7.90 19.62
C TRP A 158 -5.20 -8.43 18.78
N TYR A 159 -4.62 -7.56 17.95
CA TYR A 159 -3.50 -7.84 17.04
C TYR A 159 -2.37 -6.84 17.30
N THR A 160 -1.12 -7.24 17.11
CA THR A 160 0.01 -6.28 17.11
C THR A 160 -0.18 -5.28 15.95
N ASN A 161 -0.13 -3.97 16.21
CA ASN A 161 -0.57 -2.96 15.22
C ASN A 161 0.30 -2.92 13.95
N GLN A 162 1.60 -3.23 14.09
CA GLN A 162 2.53 -3.39 12.97
C GLN A 162 2.35 -4.72 12.22
N ASN A 163 1.71 -5.72 12.84
CA ASN A 163 1.40 -7.02 12.21
C ASN A 163 -0.02 -7.05 11.61
N ASN A 164 -0.81 -5.98 11.71
CA ASN A 164 -2.24 -6.00 11.40
C ASN A 164 -2.52 -5.87 9.88
N PHE A 165 -2.03 -6.86 9.12
CA PHE A 165 -1.97 -6.91 7.65
C PHE A 165 -3.30 -7.34 6.97
N PHE A 166 -3.31 -7.32 5.64
CA PHE A 166 -4.29 -8.00 4.75
C PHE A 166 -5.76 -7.65 5.02
N ARG A 167 -6.12 -6.38 4.86
CA ARG A 167 -7.48 -5.84 5.13
C ARG A 167 -7.97 -4.91 4.04
N GLN A 168 -9.27 -4.97 3.75
CA GLN A 168 -9.91 -3.94 2.90
C GLN A 168 -11.24 -3.50 3.47
N VAL A 169 -11.59 -2.23 3.24
CA VAL A 169 -12.97 -1.74 3.29
C VAL A 169 -13.23 -0.97 2.01
N ARG A 170 -14.17 -1.45 1.19
CA ARG A 170 -14.49 -0.82 -0.11
C ARG A 170 -15.98 -0.67 -0.39
N ASN A 171 -16.35 0.45 -1.02
CA ASN A 171 -17.70 0.80 -1.47
C ASN A 171 -18.71 0.98 -0.32
N PHE A 172 -18.61 2.05 0.47
CA PHE A 172 -19.57 2.34 1.55
C PHE A 172 -19.93 3.81 1.70
N VAL A 173 -21.16 4.08 2.14
CA VAL A 173 -21.49 5.32 2.87
C VAL A 173 -21.51 5.00 4.36
N LEU A 174 -20.76 5.73 5.17
CA LEU A 174 -20.76 5.63 6.63
C LEU A 174 -21.48 6.86 7.22
N ASP A 175 -22.71 6.68 7.70
CA ASP A 175 -23.55 7.74 8.25
C ASP A 175 -23.52 7.77 9.79
N MET A 176 -22.95 8.84 10.35
CA MET A 176 -22.90 9.16 11.78
C MET A 176 -23.85 10.31 12.17
N THR A 177 -24.65 10.85 11.24
CA THR A 177 -25.43 12.08 11.48
C THR A 177 -26.50 11.94 12.58
N ALA A 178 -26.96 10.72 12.81
CA ALA A 178 -27.92 10.38 13.88
C ALA A 178 -27.28 10.28 15.28
N MET A 179 -25.96 10.09 15.40
CA MET A 179 -25.24 10.13 16.68
C MET A 179 -25.23 11.56 17.25
N PRO A 180 -25.07 11.76 18.57
CA PRO A 180 -24.82 13.09 19.12
C PRO A 180 -23.49 13.65 18.57
N ALA A 181 -23.44 14.96 18.29
CA ALA A 181 -22.24 15.60 17.74
C ALA A 181 -20.97 15.39 18.58
N SER A 182 -21.12 15.16 19.89
CA SER A 182 -20.01 14.92 20.84
C SER A 182 -19.44 13.50 20.83
N ALA A 183 -19.82 12.63 19.88
CA ALA A 183 -19.22 11.30 19.71
C ALA A 183 -19.41 10.75 18.28
N GLY A 184 -18.44 9.95 17.83
CA GLY A 184 -18.54 9.11 16.63
C GLY A 184 -17.22 9.02 15.87
N ALA A 185 -16.83 7.82 15.47
CA ALA A 185 -15.80 7.62 14.46
C ALA A 185 -16.29 6.64 13.39
N GLY A 186 -15.98 6.88 12.12
CA GLY A 186 -16.39 5.99 11.03
C GLY A 186 -15.61 4.69 11.02
N ILE A 187 -14.28 4.78 10.92
CA ILE A 187 -13.40 3.61 10.95
C ILE A 187 -12.29 3.84 11.98
N HIS A 188 -12.09 2.89 12.89
CA HIS A 188 -10.85 2.74 13.64
C HIS A 188 -9.89 1.91 12.78
N TRP A 189 -8.94 2.59 12.13
CA TRP A 189 -8.10 2.03 11.07
C TRP A 189 -6.64 1.90 11.50
N GLN A 190 -6.43 1.29 12.66
CA GLN A 190 -5.10 0.94 13.19
C GLN A 190 -4.60 -0.33 12.49
N VAL A 191 -3.81 -0.16 11.43
CA VAL A 191 -3.44 -1.23 10.47
C VAL A 191 -2.01 -1.12 9.95
N ALA A 192 -1.54 -2.20 9.33
CA ALA A 192 -0.21 -2.35 8.74
C ALA A 192 -0.23 -2.39 7.18
N GLN A 193 0.82 -2.95 6.57
CA GLN A 193 0.98 -3.14 5.13
C GLN A 193 -0.10 -4.07 4.52
N ALA A 194 -0.24 -4.05 3.18
CA ALA A 194 -1.28 -4.75 2.42
C ALA A 194 -2.72 -4.46 2.93
N THR A 195 -2.98 -3.20 3.29
CA THR A 195 -4.32 -2.74 3.69
C THR A 195 -4.79 -1.56 2.86
N SER A 196 -6.09 -1.53 2.52
CA SER A 196 -6.66 -0.46 1.68
C SER A 196 -8.07 -0.02 2.08
N LEU A 197 -8.30 1.30 2.01
CA LEU A 197 -9.63 1.92 2.01
C LEU A 197 -9.91 2.47 0.60
N GLN A 198 -11.05 2.11 0.00
CA GLN A 198 -11.42 2.53 -1.36
C GLN A 198 -12.91 2.93 -1.45
N ASN A 199 -13.23 4.05 -2.10
CA ASN A 199 -14.61 4.45 -2.41
C ASN A 199 -15.52 4.49 -1.15
N ILE A 200 -15.20 5.37 -0.19
CA ILE A 200 -15.95 5.53 1.06
C ILE A 200 -16.39 6.97 1.27
N VAL A 201 -17.67 7.19 1.55
CA VAL A 201 -18.25 8.49 1.90
C VAL A 201 -18.59 8.53 3.39
N PHE A 202 -17.95 9.42 4.14
CA PHE A 202 -18.16 9.63 5.57
C PHE A 202 -19.10 10.83 5.78
N ASN A 203 -20.32 10.60 6.28
CA ASN A 203 -21.31 11.64 6.55
C ASN A 203 -21.38 11.93 8.05
N MET A 204 -21.00 13.14 8.44
CA MET A 204 -20.87 13.60 9.81
C MET A 204 -21.63 14.90 10.06
N ARG A 205 -21.85 15.20 11.34
CA ARG A 205 -22.49 16.43 11.80
C ARG A 205 -21.58 17.64 11.70
N THR A 206 -22.14 18.78 11.33
CA THR A 206 -21.46 20.09 11.30
C THR A 206 -21.80 21.01 12.48
N ASP A 207 -22.82 20.66 13.28
CA ASP A 207 -23.23 21.40 14.46
C ASP A 207 -22.41 21.04 15.72
N GLY A 208 -22.77 21.58 16.88
CA GLY A 208 -22.08 21.36 18.16
C GLY A 208 -20.83 22.23 18.40
N GLY A 209 -20.27 22.86 17.37
CA GLY A 209 -19.11 23.74 17.50
C GLY A 209 -17.90 23.02 18.10
N THR A 210 -17.26 23.59 19.11
CA THR A 210 -16.12 22.97 19.82
C THR A 210 -16.47 21.70 20.60
N ALA A 211 -17.77 21.43 20.82
CA ALA A 211 -18.24 20.18 21.41
C ALA A 211 -18.52 19.08 20.36
N ASN A 212 -18.30 19.35 19.06
CA ASN A 212 -18.28 18.30 18.04
C ASN A 212 -17.00 17.46 18.20
N ALA A 213 -17.17 16.14 18.18
CA ALA A 213 -16.10 15.16 18.26
C ALA A 213 -16.27 14.01 17.24
N GLN A 214 -17.04 14.24 16.17
CA GLN A 214 -17.15 13.28 15.07
C GLN A 214 -15.92 13.32 14.17
N GLN A 215 -15.42 12.15 13.80
CA GLN A 215 -14.26 11.99 12.92
C GLN A 215 -14.46 10.86 11.90
N GLY A 216 -14.07 11.06 10.63
CA GLY A 216 -14.30 10.05 9.59
C GLY A 216 -13.45 8.81 9.82
N ILE A 217 -12.13 9.00 9.84
CA ILE A 217 -11.16 7.98 10.27
C ILE A 217 -10.59 8.39 11.64
N PHE A 218 -10.46 7.41 12.52
CA PHE A 218 -9.61 7.45 13.70
C PHE A 218 -8.47 6.42 13.51
N MET A 219 -7.24 6.90 13.52
CA MET A 219 -6.04 6.07 13.49
C MET A 219 -5.03 6.68 14.45
N ASP A 220 -4.58 5.87 15.40
CA ASP A 220 -3.69 6.27 16.49
C ASP A 220 -2.29 5.69 16.37
N ASN A 221 -2.11 4.54 15.69
CA ASN A 221 -0.82 3.94 15.30
C ASN A 221 -0.97 2.93 14.13
N GLY A 222 0.10 2.19 13.82
CA GLY A 222 0.22 1.20 12.73
C GLY A 222 1.50 1.37 11.89
N SER A 223 1.70 0.49 10.89
CA SER A 223 2.76 0.56 9.86
C SER A 223 2.15 0.53 8.45
N GLY A 224 1.56 1.64 8.04
CA GLY A 224 0.45 1.67 7.10
C GLY A 224 0.77 1.57 5.60
N GLY A 225 -0.25 1.16 4.85
CA GLY A 225 -0.26 1.05 3.40
C GLY A 225 -0.98 2.20 2.69
N PHE A 226 -2.20 1.94 2.20
CA PHE A 226 -2.83 2.74 1.14
C PHE A 226 -4.28 3.20 1.40
N MET A 227 -4.67 4.37 0.89
CA MET A 227 -6.07 4.79 0.78
C MET A 227 -6.34 5.53 -0.53
N THR A 228 -7.53 5.34 -1.11
CA THR A 228 -7.99 6.13 -2.25
C THR A 228 -9.49 6.40 -2.26
N ASP A 229 -9.88 7.45 -2.97
CA ASP A 229 -11.28 7.73 -3.36
C ASP A 229 -12.23 7.91 -2.16
N LEU A 230 -11.78 8.62 -1.12
CA LEU A 230 -12.55 8.86 0.09
C LEU A 230 -13.16 10.27 0.09
N THR A 231 -14.40 10.41 0.56
CA THR A 231 -15.09 11.71 0.70
C THR A 231 -15.58 11.92 2.13
N PHE A 232 -15.21 13.03 2.76
CA PHE A 232 -15.55 13.37 4.14
C PHE A 232 -16.45 14.62 4.16
N ASN A 233 -17.64 14.50 4.74
CA ASN A 233 -18.64 15.56 4.81
C ASN A 233 -18.92 15.92 6.28
N GLY A 234 -18.49 17.11 6.71
CA GLY A 234 -18.67 17.60 8.09
C GLY A 234 -17.66 17.03 9.09
N GLY A 235 -18.06 16.98 10.37
CA GLY A 235 -17.23 16.47 11.47
C GLY A 235 -16.25 17.49 12.06
N LYS A 236 -15.70 17.15 13.23
CA LYS A 236 -14.56 17.85 13.82
C LYS A 236 -13.31 17.59 12.98
N TYR A 237 -13.05 16.33 12.67
CA TYR A 237 -11.95 15.90 11.81
C TYR A 237 -12.49 15.14 10.60
N GLY A 238 -11.99 15.41 9.40
CA GLY A 238 -12.19 14.48 8.28
C GLY A 238 -11.49 13.16 8.58
N ALA A 239 -10.20 13.23 8.87
CA ALA A 239 -9.43 12.14 9.45
C ALA A 239 -8.50 12.61 10.59
N PHE A 240 -8.39 11.76 11.62
CA PHE A 240 -7.35 11.81 12.63
C PHE A 240 -6.35 10.69 12.32
N PHE A 241 -5.09 11.04 12.06
CA PHE A 241 -4.06 10.12 11.55
C PHE A 241 -2.82 10.07 12.45
N GLY A 242 -2.40 8.86 12.83
CA GLY A 242 -1.16 8.58 13.54
C GLY A 242 -0.60 7.23 13.09
N ASN A 243 0.56 7.20 12.43
CA ASN A 243 1.11 5.98 11.83
C ASN A 243 2.58 6.16 11.43
N GLN A 244 3.40 5.10 11.37
CA GLN A 244 4.77 5.18 10.84
C GLN A 244 4.80 5.83 9.44
N GLN A 245 4.03 5.26 8.51
CA GLN A 245 3.85 5.78 7.15
C GLN A 245 2.47 5.50 6.55
N PHE A 246 2.09 6.27 5.53
CA PHE A 246 0.93 5.97 4.69
C PHE A 246 1.04 6.70 3.34
N THR A 247 0.40 6.13 2.31
CA THR A 247 0.05 6.83 1.07
C THR A 247 -1.46 6.99 0.98
N THR A 248 -1.94 8.22 0.80
CA THR A 248 -3.38 8.47 0.63
C THR A 248 -3.62 9.44 -0.52
N ARG A 249 -4.39 9.04 -1.54
CA ARG A 249 -4.63 9.86 -2.74
C ARG A 249 -6.11 10.01 -3.12
N ASN A 250 -6.48 11.10 -3.80
CA ASN A 250 -7.87 11.40 -4.18
C ASN A 250 -8.85 11.40 -2.97
N LEU A 251 -8.49 12.13 -1.92
CA LEU A 251 -9.34 12.35 -0.74
C LEU A 251 -10.03 13.73 -0.86
N THR A 252 -11.34 13.78 -0.67
CA THR A 252 -12.14 15.01 -0.70
C THR A 252 -12.72 15.33 0.68
N PHE A 253 -12.59 16.56 1.15
CA PHE A 253 -13.06 17.01 2.47
C PHE A 253 -13.96 18.25 2.32
N ASN A 254 -15.17 18.21 2.88
CA ASN A 254 -16.19 19.25 2.73
C ASN A 254 -16.72 19.66 4.12
N GLY A 255 -16.44 20.90 4.56
CA GLY A 255 -17.05 21.45 5.77
C GLY A 255 -16.59 20.84 7.10
N CYS A 256 -15.46 20.12 7.12
CA CYS A 256 -14.81 19.62 8.34
C CYS A 256 -14.24 20.80 9.16
N GLN A 257 -14.22 20.74 10.50
CA GLN A 257 -13.55 21.81 11.26
C GLN A 257 -12.03 21.82 11.00
N THR A 258 -11.41 20.64 10.93
CA THR A 258 -10.10 20.42 10.32
C THR A 258 -10.20 19.23 9.39
N ALA A 259 -9.72 19.33 8.14
CA ALA A 259 -9.86 18.22 7.20
C ALA A 259 -8.96 17.04 7.58
N ILE A 260 -7.67 17.28 7.80
CA ILE A 260 -6.71 16.27 8.26
C ILE A 260 -6.04 16.76 9.54
N PHE A 261 -6.18 16.00 10.64
CA PHE A 261 -5.37 16.17 11.84
C PHE A 261 -4.29 15.08 11.86
N MET A 262 -3.04 15.48 11.60
CA MET A 262 -1.87 14.61 11.64
C MET A 262 -1.31 14.62 13.07
N ASN A 263 -1.63 13.57 13.83
CA ASN A 263 -1.26 13.39 15.22
C ASN A 263 0.23 13.05 15.37
N TRP A 264 0.73 12.07 14.60
CA TRP A 264 2.16 11.73 14.53
C TRP A 264 2.45 10.94 13.25
N ASN A 265 3.69 11.01 12.74
CA ASN A 265 4.17 10.07 11.71
C ASN A 265 5.70 10.05 11.62
N TRP A 266 6.27 9.22 10.74
CA TRP A 266 7.64 9.40 10.24
C TRP A 266 7.64 10.00 8.82
N ALA A 267 6.72 9.56 7.96
CA ALA A 267 6.44 10.16 6.65
C ALA A 267 5.00 9.91 6.19
N TRP A 268 4.40 10.82 5.41
CA TRP A 268 3.07 10.59 4.83
C TRP A 268 2.90 11.35 3.53
N THR A 269 2.50 10.65 2.46
CA THR A 269 2.26 11.27 1.14
C THR A 269 0.76 11.43 0.86
N LEU A 270 0.36 12.67 0.67
CA LEU A 270 -1.00 13.13 0.41
C LEU A 270 -1.08 13.65 -1.05
N GLN A 271 -1.79 12.97 -1.95
CA GLN A 271 -1.83 13.36 -3.37
C GLN A 271 -3.23 13.57 -3.93
N GLY A 272 -3.43 14.63 -4.72
CA GLY A 272 -4.73 14.94 -5.32
C GLY A 272 -5.82 15.21 -4.27
N ILE A 273 -5.45 15.74 -3.10
CA ILE A 273 -6.37 16.06 -2.01
C ILE A 273 -7.20 17.28 -2.41
N THR A 274 -8.51 17.23 -2.13
CA THR A 274 -9.42 18.36 -2.31
C THR A 274 -10.01 18.76 -0.96
N ILE A 275 -9.81 19.99 -0.52
CA ILE A 275 -10.34 20.51 0.75
C ILE A 275 -11.22 21.73 0.47
N ASN A 276 -12.47 21.70 0.93
CA ASN A 276 -13.46 22.74 0.72
C ASN A 276 -14.06 23.17 2.06
N ASN A 277 -14.04 24.48 2.33
CA ASN A 277 -14.77 25.10 3.45
C ASN A 277 -14.40 24.55 4.84
N ALA A 278 -13.14 24.19 5.07
CA ALA A 278 -12.65 23.82 6.40
C ALA A 278 -12.20 25.06 7.20
N ASN A 279 -11.97 24.96 8.52
CA ASN A 279 -11.27 26.04 9.25
C ASN A 279 -9.75 25.92 9.09
N ILE A 280 -9.25 24.69 9.11
CA ILE A 280 -7.85 24.32 8.83
C ILE A 280 -7.87 23.16 7.82
N GLY A 281 -7.01 23.19 6.81
CA GLY A 281 -6.83 22.07 5.89
C GLY A 281 -6.10 20.92 6.58
N ILE A 282 -4.80 21.07 6.78
CA ILE A 282 -3.95 20.10 7.49
C ILE A 282 -3.44 20.74 8.77
N ASP A 283 -3.71 20.11 9.92
CA ASP A 283 -3.00 20.42 11.16
C ASP A 283 -1.92 19.36 11.40
N MET A 284 -0.66 19.79 11.44
CA MET A 284 0.52 18.97 11.72
C MET A 284 1.34 19.55 12.88
N ALA A 285 0.74 20.43 13.70
CA ALA A 285 1.39 21.13 14.80
C ALA A 285 1.45 20.34 16.12
N ASN A 286 0.98 19.09 16.15
CA ASN A 286 0.84 18.30 17.37
C ASN A 286 2.19 18.10 18.09
N GLY A 287 2.16 18.13 19.42
CA GLY A 287 3.36 18.17 20.29
C GLY A 287 3.99 19.57 20.47
N GLY A 288 3.70 20.53 19.58
CA GLY A 288 4.23 21.89 19.67
C GLY A 288 5.73 22.00 19.37
N ALA A 289 6.26 23.23 19.34
CA ALA A 289 7.63 23.52 18.88
C ALA A 289 8.76 22.83 19.68
N SER A 290 8.47 22.31 20.88
CA SER A 290 9.44 21.58 21.72
C SER A 290 9.40 20.06 21.57
N ALA A 291 8.36 19.50 20.95
CA ALA A 291 8.13 18.05 20.92
C ALA A 291 7.26 17.62 19.72
N GLN A 292 7.42 18.27 18.55
CA GLN A 292 6.53 18.06 17.40
C GLN A 292 6.54 16.59 16.97
N THR A 293 5.37 15.94 17.02
CA THR A 293 5.23 14.48 16.87
C THR A 293 5.08 14.04 15.41
N VAL A 294 4.80 14.96 14.49
CA VAL A 294 4.76 14.70 13.05
C VAL A 294 6.18 14.76 12.49
N GLY A 295 6.63 13.69 11.84
CA GLY A 295 7.94 13.59 11.21
C GLY A 295 8.00 14.36 9.90
N SER A 296 7.20 13.93 8.91
CA SER A 296 7.08 14.63 7.62
C SER A 296 5.75 14.42 6.90
N VAL A 297 5.35 15.42 6.11
CA VAL A 297 4.14 15.40 5.26
C VAL A 297 4.48 15.91 3.87
N LEU A 298 3.97 15.24 2.83
CA LEU A 298 4.05 15.70 1.45
C LEU A 298 2.63 15.94 0.93
N LEU A 299 2.37 17.12 0.37
CA LEU A 299 1.08 17.50 -0.23
C LEU A 299 1.25 17.82 -1.72
N LEU A 300 0.71 16.96 -2.58
CA LEU A 300 1.01 16.92 -4.00
C LEU A 300 -0.26 17.05 -4.85
N ASP A 301 -0.21 17.74 -5.99
CA ASP A 301 -1.30 17.84 -6.97
C ASP A 301 -2.67 18.29 -6.40
N SER A 302 -2.66 18.95 -5.25
CA SER A 302 -3.85 19.14 -4.40
C SER A 302 -4.55 20.48 -4.62
N THR A 303 -5.71 20.66 -3.98
CA THR A 303 -6.52 21.89 -4.04
C THR A 303 -7.15 22.16 -2.68
N ILE A 304 -6.93 23.35 -2.14
CA ILE A 304 -7.58 23.84 -0.91
C ILE A 304 -8.36 25.10 -1.26
N SER A 305 -9.65 25.14 -0.89
CA SER A 305 -10.54 26.26 -1.16
C SER A 305 -11.33 26.69 0.08
N ASN A 306 -11.63 27.98 0.16
CA ASN A 306 -12.51 28.59 1.18
C ASN A 306 -12.14 28.23 2.63
N THR A 307 -10.85 28.09 2.89
CA THR A 307 -10.29 27.52 4.13
C THR A 307 -9.28 28.52 4.70
N PRO A 308 -9.51 29.13 5.88
CA PRO A 308 -8.65 30.21 6.41
C PRO A 308 -7.16 29.88 6.52
N ILE A 309 -6.82 28.63 6.88
CA ILE A 309 -5.44 28.14 7.02
C ILE A 309 -5.29 26.85 6.20
N GLY A 310 -4.44 26.86 5.18
CA GLY A 310 -4.12 25.67 4.37
C GLY A 310 -3.43 24.59 5.20
N VAL A 311 -2.26 24.89 5.76
CA VAL A 311 -1.49 24.02 6.66
C VAL A 311 -1.09 24.75 7.94
N SER A 312 -1.19 24.08 9.08
CA SER A 312 -0.83 24.55 10.42
C SER A 312 0.35 23.72 10.95
N THR A 313 1.47 24.37 11.29
CA THR A 313 2.73 23.71 11.70
C THR A 313 3.46 24.51 12.78
N VAL A 314 4.52 23.95 13.38
CA VAL A 314 5.35 24.61 14.41
C VAL A 314 6.85 24.53 14.11
N TYR A 315 7.22 24.11 12.89
CA TYR A 315 8.60 24.10 12.43
C TYR A 315 9.15 25.52 12.27
N THR A 316 10.44 25.68 12.60
CA THR A 316 11.25 26.89 12.36
C THR A 316 12.64 26.46 11.87
N THR A 317 13.26 27.24 11.00
CA THR A 317 14.63 27.00 10.53
C THR A 317 15.70 27.13 11.63
N SER A 318 15.32 27.61 12.83
CA SER A 318 16.14 27.62 14.05
C SER A 318 16.00 26.34 14.90
N ALA A 319 15.19 25.36 14.49
CA ALA A 319 15.06 24.08 15.19
C ALA A 319 16.32 23.23 15.02
N THR A 320 16.66 22.44 16.05
CA THR A 320 17.79 21.50 16.05
C THR A 320 17.46 20.15 15.41
N SER A 321 16.21 19.94 14.99
CA SER A 321 15.70 18.70 14.41
C SER A 321 14.80 18.99 13.20
N THR A 322 14.41 17.95 12.47
CA THR A 322 13.69 18.01 11.19
C THR A 322 12.19 17.73 11.31
N ASN A 323 11.68 17.63 12.55
CA ASN A 323 10.27 17.44 12.86
C ASN A 323 9.38 18.48 12.16
N GLY A 324 8.22 18.04 11.68
CA GLY A 324 7.32 18.90 10.94
C GLY A 324 7.78 19.23 9.52
N THR A 325 8.72 18.47 8.94
CA THR A 325 9.13 18.61 7.53
C THR A 325 7.90 18.58 6.62
N LEU A 326 7.76 19.57 5.73
CA LEU A 326 6.60 19.72 4.86
C LEU A 326 7.07 20.03 3.44
N ILE A 327 6.61 19.24 2.48
CA ILE A 327 6.80 19.47 1.05
C ILE A 327 5.43 19.75 0.44
N MET A 328 5.31 20.82 -0.34
CA MET A 328 4.10 21.13 -1.10
C MET A 328 4.45 21.32 -2.57
N GLU A 329 3.84 20.57 -3.47
CA GLU A 329 4.05 20.71 -4.92
C GLU A 329 2.73 20.69 -5.69
N ASN A 330 2.60 21.58 -6.68
CA ASN A 330 1.42 21.72 -7.54
C ASN A 330 0.09 21.97 -6.77
N VAL A 331 0.15 22.55 -5.56
CA VAL A 331 -1.01 22.75 -4.67
C VAL A 331 -1.70 24.07 -4.98
N ASP A 332 -2.96 24.00 -5.41
CA ASP A 332 -3.78 25.19 -5.65
C ASP A 332 -4.44 25.69 -4.35
N MET A 333 -4.08 26.90 -3.91
CA MET A 333 -4.73 27.63 -2.81
C MET A 333 -5.23 29.01 -3.27
N SER A 334 -5.55 29.16 -4.56
CA SER A 334 -5.98 30.43 -5.16
C SER A 334 -7.33 30.94 -4.66
N THR A 335 -8.23 30.02 -4.27
CA THR A 335 -9.64 30.34 -4.00
C THR A 335 -9.89 30.48 -2.51
N ASN A 336 -9.74 31.71 -1.99
CA ASN A 336 -10.14 32.08 -0.62
C ASN A 336 -9.44 31.25 0.46
N VAL A 337 -8.11 31.21 0.41
CA VAL A 337 -7.21 30.62 1.42
C VAL A 337 -6.15 31.69 1.75
N PRO A 338 -6.40 32.61 2.69
CA PRO A 338 -5.50 33.75 2.92
C PRO A 338 -4.12 33.35 3.46
N VAL A 339 -4.03 32.26 4.21
CA VAL A 339 -2.77 31.73 4.77
C VAL A 339 -2.57 30.30 4.25
N ALA A 340 -1.54 30.09 3.43
CA ALA A 340 -1.20 28.76 2.92
C ALA A 340 -0.48 27.92 3.97
N VAL A 341 0.45 28.53 4.71
CA VAL A 341 1.13 27.90 5.87
C VAL A 341 1.13 28.87 7.05
N ALA A 342 0.68 28.41 8.21
CA ALA A 342 0.62 29.16 9.47
C ALA A 342 1.49 28.52 10.55
N ASP A 343 2.16 29.36 11.35
CA ASP A 343 2.74 28.96 12.63
C ASP A 343 1.60 28.80 13.66
N ALA A 344 1.40 27.60 14.17
CA ALA A 344 0.33 27.29 15.11
C ALA A 344 0.56 27.87 16.52
N GLY A 345 1.81 28.19 16.89
CA GLY A 345 2.18 28.81 18.15
C GLY A 345 2.06 30.34 18.09
N THR A 346 2.78 30.99 17.18
CA THR A 346 2.81 32.46 17.08
C THR A 346 1.63 33.05 16.29
N LYS A 347 0.89 32.23 15.54
CA LYS A 347 -0.15 32.63 14.57
C LYS A 347 0.38 33.49 13.41
N ALA A 348 1.68 33.47 13.15
CA ALA A 348 2.28 34.12 12.00
C ALA A 348 1.97 33.40 10.68
N THR A 349 1.79 34.17 9.61
CA THR A 349 1.79 33.66 8.23
C THR A 349 3.22 33.30 7.83
N ILE A 350 3.49 32.01 7.64
CA ILE A 350 4.75 31.51 7.08
C ILE A 350 4.72 31.65 5.54
N LEU A 351 3.61 31.25 4.93
CA LEU A 351 3.36 31.40 3.49
C LEU A 351 1.97 32.00 3.26
N ALA A 352 1.92 33.12 2.54
CA ALA A 352 0.65 33.72 2.11
C ALA A 352 -0.03 32.84 1.05
N GLY A 353 -1.35 32.70 1.13
CA GLY A 353 -2.14 31.96 0.14
C GLY A 353 -2.80 32.88 -0.89
N ASN A 354 -4.02 32.52 -1.32
CA ASN A 354 -4.70 33.08 -2.50
C ASN A 354 -3.85 32.99 -3.77
N ALA A 355 -3.02 31.95 -3.86
CA ALA A 355 -2.10 31.66 -4.95
C ALA A 355 -1.94 30.14 -5.11
N LYS A 356 -1.41 29.71 -6.26
CA LYS A 356 -0.97 28.32 -6.47
C LYS A 356 0.47 28.16 -6.01
N VAL A 357 0.73 27.21 -5.12
CA VAL A 357 2.07 26.81 -4.68
C VAL A 357 2.66 25.87 -5.74
N ALA A 358 3.66 26.35 -6.48
CA ALA A 358 4.32 25.55 -7.51
C ALA A 358 5.21 24.46 -6.87
N SER A 359 6.16 24.88 -6.02
CA SER A 359 6.91 24.03 -5.11
C SER A 359 7.35 24.85 -3.89
N TRP A 360 7.32 24.24 -2.70
CA TRP A 360 7.69 24.86 -1.43
C TRP A 360 8.12 23.78 -0.43
N SER A 361 9.13 24.05 0.39
CA SER A 361 9.62 23.11 1.39
C SER A 361 9.90 23.77 2.74
N GLN A 362 9.75 22.99 3.81
CA GLN A 362 10.41 23.24 5.09
C GLN A 362 11.02 21.95 5.65
N GLY A 363 12.10 22.10 6.41
CA GLY A 363 12.94 20.99 6.87
C GLY A 363 14.38 21.21 6.37
N ARG A 364 15.14 20.13 6.13
CA ARG A 364 16.54 20.23 5.66
C ARG A 364 16.68 19.85 4.19
N GLY A 365 17.10 20.81 3.36
CA GLY A 365 17.31 20.66 1.92
C GLY A 365 18.79 20.47 1.55
N TYR A 366 19.04 19.65 0.53
CA TYR A 366 20.37 19.32 -0.01
C TYR A 366 20.42 19.57 -1.53
N SER A 367 21.53 20.13 -2.01
CA SER A 367 21.78 20.38 -3.44
C SER A 367 23.07 19.69 -3.86
N ALA A 368 22.98 18.56 -4.58
CA ALA A 368 24.05 17.56 -4.70
C ALA A 368 24.66 17.16 -3.33
N ALA A 369 25.79 16.44 -3.34
CA ALA A 369 26.54 16.05 -2.14
C ALA A 369 27.22 17.25 -1.45
N THR A 370 26.43 18.09 -0.76
CA THR A 370 26.87 19.29 -0.02
C THR A 370 26.21 19.39 1.35
N VAL A 371 26.71 20.28 2.23
CA VAL A 371 26.15 20.45 3.59
C VAL A 371 24.71 20.99 3.51
N GLY A 372 23.77 20.18 4.00
CA GLY A 372 22.33 20.49 4.02
C GLY A 372 21.97 21.69 4.89
N LYS A 373 20.88 22.36 4.53
CA LYS A 373 20.44 23.63 5.12
C LYS A 373 18.99 23.55 5.57
N ALA A 374 18.70 24.10 6.75
CA ALA A 374 17.34 24.33 7.19
C ALA A 374 16.66 25.40 6.30
N VAL A 375 15.49 25.09 5.76
CA VAL A 375 14.71 25.92 4.84
C VAL A 375 13.25 26.00 5.28
N GLN A 376 12.55 27.04 4.83
CA GLN A 376 11.11 27.25 4.99
C GLN A 376 10.66 28.22 3.88
N ALA A 377 10.74 27.76 2.62
CA ALA A 377 10.80 28.63 1.45
C ALA A 377 10.19 27.99 0.19
N SER A 378 9.89 28.83 -0.81
CA SER A 378 9.50 28.37 -2.14
C SER A 378 10.71 27.80 -2.88
N GLU A 379 10.55 26.63 -3.48
CA GLU A 379 11.61 25.92 -4.19
C GLU A 379 11.47 26.03 -5.71
N THR A 380 12.50 25.61 -6.45
CA THR A 380 12.36 25.39 -7.90
C THR A 380 11.46 24.18 -8.14
N ALA A 381 10.32 24.38 -8.78
CA ALA A 381 9.41 23.28 -9.13
C ALA A 381 10.05 22.32 -10.14
N VAL A 382 9.95 21.02 -9.89
CA VAL A 382 10.61 20.00 -10.71
C VAL A 382 9.72 19.57 -11.88
N THR A 383 10.15 19.90 -13.09
CA THR A 383 9.55 19.44 -14.34
C THR A 383 9.63 17.92 -14.44
N LYS A 384 8.47 17.27 -14.53
CA LYS A 384 8.37 15.82 -14.73
C LYS A 384 8.13 15.51 -16.21
N PRO A 385 8.69 14.40 -16.75
CA PRO A 385 8.35 13.91 -18.08
C PRO A 385 6.84 13.81 -18.30
N ALA A 386 6.37 14.25 -19.47
CA ALA A 386 4.94 14.27 -19.80
C ALA A 386 4.30 12.87 -19.80
N THR A 387 5.09 11.80 -19.94
CA THR A 387 4.66 10.40 -19.80
C THR A 387 4.15 10.06 -18.39
N LEU A 388 4.70 10.69 -17.34
CA LEU A 388 4.27 10.51 -15.96
C LEU A 388 3.01 11.32 -15.61
N LEU A 389 2.60 12.26 -16.47
CA LEU A 389 1.56 13.26 -16.18
C LEU A 389 0.27 12.99 -16.97
N ASN A 390 -0.87 13.23 -16.35
CA ASN A 390 -2.17 13.26 -17.02
C ASN A 390 -2.38 14.59 -17.78
N SER A 391 -3.50 14.68 -18.51
CA SER A 391 -3.85 15.85 -19.34
C SER A 391 -4.05 17.17 -18.57
N ALA A 392 -4.15 17.14 -17.24
CA ALA A 392 -4.19 18.33 -16.38
C ALA A 392 -2.81 18.74 -15.82
N GLY A 393 -1.73 18.03 -16.19
CA GLY A 393 -0.37 18.29 -15.70
C GLY A 393 -0.16 17.86 -14.24
N ARG A 394 -1.04 17.02 -13.69
CA ARG A 394 -0.86 16.28 -12.43
C ARG A 394 -0.23 14.92 -12.72
N VAL A 395 0.44 14.29 -11.76
CA VAL A 395 0.94 12.93 -11.92
C VAL A 395 -0.24 11.98 -12.14
N TYR A 396 -0.08 11.03 -13.07
CA TYR A 396 -1.14 10.08 -13.39
C TYR A 396 -1.45 9.16 -12.19
N THR A 397 -2.74 8.91 -11.96
CA THR A 397 -3.28 8.07 -10.89
C THR A 397 -4.46 7.26 -11.41
N ARG A 398 -4.55 5.99 -11.04
CA ARG A 398 -5.64 5.07 -11.38
C ARG A 398 -5.94 4.15 -10.20
N SER A 399 -7.19 4.10 -9.75
CA SER A 399 -7.63 3.22 -8.66
C SER A 399 -7.85 1.78 -9.10
N LYS A 400 -7.81 0.85 -8.13
CA LYS A 400 -8.09 -0.57 -8.35
C LYS A 400 -9.39 -0.75 -9.15
N PRO A 401 -9.35 -1.37 -10.34
CA PRO A 401 -10.56 -1.64 -11.11
C PRO A 401 -11.43 -2.67 -10.37
N GLN A 402 -12.74 -2.40 -10.26
CA GLN A 402 -13.68 -3.33 -9.63
C GLN A 402 -14.67 -3.95 -10.63
N TYR A 403 -14.59 -3.56 -11.91
CA TYR A 403 -15.36 -4.14 -13.02
C TYR A 403 -16.88 -4.00 -12.84
N GLU A 404 -17.30 -2.81 -12.39
CA GLU A 404 -18.67 -2.45 -12.00
C GLU A 404 -19.72 -2.65 -13.11
N THR A 405 -19.30 -2.53 -14.38
CA THR A 405 -20.15 -2.69 -15.57
C THR A 405 -20.18 -4.12 -16.13
N GLU A 406 -19.34 -5.02 -15.62
CA GLU A 406 -19.15 -6.36 -16.17
C GLU A 406 -20.08 -7.36 -15.47
N ALA A 407 -20.76 -8.22 -16.25
CA ALA A 407 -21.58 -9.29 -15.69
C ALA A 407 -20.70 -10.46 -15.23
N ALA A 408 -21.16 -11.24 -14.24
CA ALA A 408 -20.44 -12.41 -13.74
C ALA A 408 -20.09 -13.46 -14.84
N SER A 409 -20.83 -13.49 -15.95
CA SER A 409 -20.54 -14.34 -17.12
C SER A 409 -19.35 -13.87 -17.98
N ALA A 410 -18.77 -12.70 -17.73
CA ALA A 410 -17.53 -12.24 -18.34
C ALA A 410 -16.27 -12.77 -17.62
N PHE A 411 -16.44 -13.40 -16.46
CA PHE A 411 -15.37 -13.88 -15.60
C PHE A 411 -15.07 -15.36 -15.85
N ILE A 412 -13.82 -15.66 -16.16
CA ILE A 412 -13.32 -17.01 -16.44
C ILE A 412 -12.73 -17.58 -15.14
N SER A 413 -13.55 -18.26 -14.34
CA SER A 413 -13.11 -19.00 -13.14
C SER A 413 -12.03 -20.02 -13.50
N VAL A 414 -10.86 -19.95 -12.85
CA VAL A 414 -9.75 -20.88 -13.10
C VAL A 414 -10.10 -22.30 -12.67
N LYS A 415 -10.84 -22.49 -11.57
CA LYS A 415 -11.26 -23.83 -11.12
C LYS A 415 -12.28 -24.45 -12.08
N SER A 416 -13.20 -23.64 -12.60
CA SER A 416 -14.16 -24.08 -13.63
C SER A 416 -13.48 -24.45 -14.95
N ASN A 417 -12.24 -24.00 -15.18
CA ASN A 417 -11.46 -24.31 -16.38
C ASN A 417 -10.31 -25.30 -16.13
N GLY A 418 -10.25 -25.93 -14.95
CA GLY A 418 -9.46 -27.13 -14.69
C GLY A 418 -8.38 -27.00 -13.64
N ALA A 419 -8.03 -25.80 -13.19
CA ALA A 419 -7.12 -25.61 -12.06
C ALA A 419 -7.74 -26.15 -10.75
N LYS A 420 -6.93 -26.45 -9.73
CA LYS A 420 -7.38 -26.98 -8.45
C LYS A 420 -7.33 -25.94 -7.35
N GLY A 421 -6.23 -25.20 -7.23
CA GLY A 421 -6.00 -24.30 -6.10
C GLY A 421 -5.90 -25.04 -4.76
N ASP A 422 -5.38 -26.28 -4.77
CA ASP A 422 -5.30 -27.18 -3.60
C ASP A 422 -3.93 -27.19 -2.89
N GLY A 423 -2.97 -26.40 -3.37
CA GLY A 423 -1.60 -26.30 -2.81
C GLY A 423 -0.65 -27.43 -3.19
N THR A 424 -1.09 -28.43 -3.97
CA THR A 424 -0.32 -29.66 -4.25
C THR A 424 -0.37 -30.13 -5.70
N THR A 425 -1.47 -29.88 -6.43
CA THR A 425 -1.59 -30.15 -7.85
C THR A 425 -0.86 -29.08 -8.66
N ASP A 426 -0.01 -29.49 -9.59
CA ASP A 426 0.60 -28.61 -10.58
C ASP A 426 -0.47 -28.05 -11.54
N ASP A 427 -0.86 -26.80 -11.29
CA ASP A 427 -1.87 -26.08 -12.06
C ASP A 427 -1.28 -25.31 -13.26
N THR A 428 0.04 -25.35 -13.49
CA THR A 428 0.75 -24.60 -14.55
C THR A 428 0.08 -24.78 -15.91
N ALA A 429 -0.18 -26.03 -16.30
CA ALA A 429 -0.77 -26.37 -17.60
C ALA A 429 -2.24 -25.95 -17.71
N ALA A 430 -2.99 -25.93 -16.60
CA ALA A 430 -4.37 -25.47 -16.58
C ALA A 430 -4.45 -23.94 -16.72
N ILE A 431 -3.62 -23.22 -15.94
CA ILE A 431 -3.53 -21.76 -15.98
C ILE A 431 -3.03 -21.27 -17.35
N GLN A 432 -1.99 -21.89 -17.90
CA GLN A 432 -1.51 -21.57 -19.26
C GLN A 432 -2.62 -21.81 -20.30
N ALA A 433 -3.32 -22.94 -20.23
CA ALA A 433 -4.43 -23.24 -21.15
C ALA A 433 -5.67 -22.36 -20.96
N ILE A 434 -5.75 -21.53 -19.91
CA ILE A 434 -6.74 -20.46 -19.75
C ILE A 434 -6.23 -19.19 -20.41
N PHE A 435 -4.99 -18.79 -20.12
CA PHE A 435 -4.33 -17.62 -20.70
C PHE A 435 -4.18 -17.72 -22.23
N ASP A 436 -3.86 -18.89 -22.77
CA ASP A 436 -3.79 -19.17 -24.23
C ASP A 436 -5.14 -19.00 -24.94
N LYS A 437 -6.25 -19.04 -24.20
CA LYS A 437 -7.62 -18.89 -24.72
C LYS A 437 -8.26 -17.54 -24.40
N ALA A 438 -7.61 -16.73 -23.57
CA ALA A 438 -8.13 -15.41 -23.18
C ALA A 438 -8.13 -14.47 -24.39
N THR A 439 -9.30 -13.98 -24.77
CA THR A 439 -9.47 -12.94 -25.79
C THR A 439 -9.41 -11.55 -25.17
N ASN A 440 -9.02 -10.51 -25.92
CA ASN A 440 -8.98 -9.12 -25.45
C ASN A 440 -10.26 -8.74 -24.68
N GLY A 441 -10.10 -8.33 -23.43
CA GLY A 441 -11.20 -7.97 -22.51
C GLY A 441 -11.67 -9.10 -21.58
N SER A 442 -11.20 -10.35 -21.76
CA SER A 442 -11.46 -11.44 -20.82
C SER A 442 -10.95 -11.12 -19.42
N ILE A 443 -11.74 -11.46 -18.40
CA ILE A 443 -11.36 -11.32 -16.99
C ILE A 443 -11.15 -12.72 -16.41
N VAL A 444 -9.90 -13.10 -16.15
CA VAL A 444 -9.61 -14.36 -15.48
C VAL A 444 -9.84 -14.19 -13.98
N TYR A 445 -10.69 -15.06 -13.42
CA TYR A 445 -11.03 -15.06 -12.01
C TYR A 445 -10.31 -16.18 -11.29
N PHE A 446 -9.34 -15.82 -10.45
CA PHE A 446 -8.73 -16.79 -9.55
C PHE A 446 -9.66 -16.97 -8.34
N ASP A 447 -10.48 -18.03 -8.36
CA ASP A 447 -11.22 -18.52 -7.20
C ASP A 447 -10.25 -18.74 -6.01
N HIS A 448 -10.66 -18.59 -4.75
CA HIS A 448 -9.68 -18.64 -3.67
C HIS A 448 -9.02 -20.02 -3.55
N GLY A 449 -7.71 -20.07 -3.36
CA GLY A 449 -6.95 -21.31 -3.28
C GLY A 449 -5.45 -21.07 -3.42
N ALA A 450 -4.68 -22.16 -3.38
CA ALA A 450 -3.24 -22.16 -3.56
C ALA A 450 -2.86 -22.89 -4.86
N TYR A 451 -2.39 -22.14 -5.85
CA TYR A 451 -2.11 -22.59 -7.20
C TYR A 451 -0.62 -22.86 -7.35
N LEU A 452 -0.21 -24.11 -7.20
CA LEU A 452 1.18 -24.53 -7.40
C LEU A 452 1.54 -24.46 -8.89
N VAL A 453 2.60 -23.73 -9.22
CA VAL A 453 3.17 -23.64 -10.57
C VAL A 453 4.64 -24.06 -10.56
N THR A 454 5.01 -24.96 -11.49
CA THR A 454 6.31 -25.65 -11.51
C THR A 454 7.23 -25.20 -12.66
N SER A 455 6.71 -24.38 -13.58
CA SER A 455 7.47 -23.74 -14.66
C SER A 455 6.78 -22.43 -15.11
N THR A 456 7.44 -21.65 -15.96
CA THR A 456 6.99 -20.30 -16.35
C THR A 456 5.60 -20.30 -17.00
N VAL A 457 4.66 -19.60 -16.35
CA VAL A 457 3.36 -19.23 -16.91
C VAL A 457 3.51 -17.93 -17.70
N LYS A 458 3.11 -17.95 -18.97
CA LYS A 458 3.08 -16.78 -19.86
C LYS A 458 1.70 -16.13 -19.83
N VAL A 459 1.65 -14.91 -19.32
CA VAL A 459 0.45 -14.06 -19.31
C VAL A 459 0.43 -13.24 -20.61
N PRO A 460 -0.65 -13.27 -21.40
CA PRO A 460 -0.76 -12.48 -22.63
C PRO A 460 -0.83 -10.98 -22.33
N LYS A 461 -0.40 -10.16 -23.29
CA LYS A 461 -0.29 -8.70 -23.17
C LYS A 461 -1.62 -7.93 -23.07
N ASP A 462 -2.77 -8.58 -23.28
CA ASP A 462 -4.10 -7.95 -23.35
C ASP A 462 -5.12 -8.75 -22.51
N ILE A 463 -5.08 -8.62 -21.17
CA ILE A 463 -5.85 -9.43 -20.23
C ILE A 463 -6.16 -8.70 -18.92
N LYS A 464 -7.28 -9.07 -18.29
CA LYS A 464 -7.61 -8.67 -16.91
C LYS A 464 -7.57 -9.92 -16.01
N ILE A 465 -7.03 -9.79 -14.80
CA ILE A 465 -6.94 -10.86 -13.80
C ILE A 465 -7.39 -10.30 -12.45
N THR A 466 -8.25 -11.02 -11.74
CA THR A 466 -8.63 -10.64 -10.36
C THR A 466 -8.89 -11.87 -9.48
N GLY A 467 -8.56 -11.76 -8.18
CA GLY A 467 -8.65 -12.86 -7.23
C GLY A 467 -9.82 -12.77 -6.25
N GLU A 468 -10.31 -13.93 -5.81
CA GLU A 468 -11.15 -14.05 -4.63
C GLU A 468 -10.27 -13.98 -3.37
N MET A 469 -10.27 -12.83 -2.68
CA MET A 469 -9.70 -12.72 -1.33
C MET A 469 -8.21 -13.12 -1.27
N TRP A 470 -7.39 -12.65 -2.20
CA TRP A 470 -5.96 -12.99 -2.32
C TRP A 470 -5.67 -14.51 -2.41
N PRO A 471 -6.01 -15.16 -3.54
CA PRO A 471 -5.51 -16.50 -3.84
C PRO A 471 -3.99 -16.47 -4.01
N LEU A 472 -3.35 -17.59 -3.66
CA LEU A 472 -1.90 -17.75 -3.64
C LEU A 472 -1.43 -18.37 -4.95
N ILE A 473 -0.52 -17.73 -5.66
CA ILE A 473 0.19 -18.29 -6.84
C ILE A 473 1.58 -18.68 -6.36
N MET A 474 1.82 -19.99 -6.20
CA MET A 474 2.99 -20.49 -5.49
C MET A 474 4.00 -21.12 -6.46
N ALA A 475 5.19 -20.54 -6.55
CA ALA A 475 6.29 -21.12 -7.29
C ALA A 475 6.82 -22.38 -6.58
N GLY A 476 6.97 -23.50 -7.29
CA GLY A 476 7.44 -24.74 -6.66
C GLY A 476 8.00 -25.77 -7.64
N GLY A 477 8.02 -27.02 -7.20
CA GLY A 477 8.75 -28.09 -7.89
C GLY A 477 10.24 -28.09 -7.56
N SER A 478 11.04 -28.77 -8.38
CA SER A 478 12.46 -29.05 -8.14
C SER A 478 13.36 -28.86 -9.37
N THR A 479 12.91 -28.04 -10.34
CA THR A 479 13.57 -27.90 -11.64
C THR A 479 13.64 -26.46 -12.14
N SER A 480 12.52 -25.83 -12.51
CA SER A 480 12.55 -24.53 -13.22
C SER A 480 12.98 -23.35 -12.37
N PHE A 481 12.82 -23.43 -11.04
CA PHE A 481 13.03 -22.30 -10.12
C PHE A 481 14.09 -22.56 -9.05
N SER A 482 14.85 -23.67 -9.14
CA SER A 482 15.81 -24.09 -8.12
C SER A 482 17.25 -23.60 -8.33
N ASP A 483 17.55 -22.85 -9.40
CA ASP A 483 18.91 -22.43 -9.75
C ASP A 483 19.06 -20.89 -9.84
N GLN A 484 19.75 -20.30 -8.84
CA GLN A 484 20.06 -18.87 -8.80
C GLN A 484 21.03 -18.39 -9.89
N ALA A 485 21.78 -19.29 -10.55
CA ALA A 485 22.65 -18.92 -11.67
C ALA A 485 21.89 -18.85 -13.00
N ASN A 486 20.75 -19.56 -13.12
CA ASN A 486 19.90 -19.58 -14.30
C ASN A 486 18.43 -19.26 -13.95
N PRO A 487 18.12 -18.09 -13.34
CA PRO A 487 16.78 -17.79 -12.84
C PRO A 487 15.72 -17.73 -13.95
N LYS A 488 14.44 -17.90 -13.57
CA LYS A 488 13.29 -17.99 -14.48
C LYS A 488 12.09 -17.23 -13.91
N ALA A 489 11.37 -16.53 -14.79
CA ALA A 489 10.08 -15.93 -14.47
C ALA A 489 9.06 -16.99 -14.08
N VAL A 490 8.33 -16.79 -12.98
CA VAL A 490 7.19 -17.64 -12.59
C VAL A 490 5.96 -17.19 -13.37
N PHE A 491 5.59 -15.91 -13.24
CA PHE A 491 4.71 -15.23 -14.20
C PHE A 491 5.54 -14.33 -15.13
N GLN A 492 5.46 -14.57 -16.43
CA GLN A 492 6.02 -13.71 -17.48
C GLN A 492 4.90 -12.90 -18.13
N VAL A 493 4.87 -11.59 -17.88
CA VAL A 493 3.75 -10.70 -18.24
C VAL A 493 4.04 -9.97 -19.56
N GLY A 494 3.43 -10.47 -20.64
CA GLY A 494 3.83 -10.14 -22.00
C GLY A 494 5.18 -10.77 -22.40
N GLN A 495 5.53 -10.69 -23.68
CA GLN A 495 6.87 -10.97 -24.17
C GLN A 495 7.66 -9.65 -24.29
N PRO A 496 9.01 -9.67 -24.24
CA PRO A 496 9.83 -8.45 -24.39
C PRO A 496 9.49 -7.66 -25.65
N GLY A 497 9.08 -6.39 -25.48
CA GLY A 497 8.64 -5.51 -26.56
C GLY A 497 7.14 -5.51 -26.86
N ASP A 498 6.33 -6.32 -26.16
CA ASP A 498 4.87 -6.27 -26.28
C ASP A 498 4.31 -4.92 -25.82
N THR A 499 3.27 -4.44 -26.49
CA THR A 499 2.45 -3.31 -26.05
C THR A 499 0.99 -3.73 -25.95
N GLY A 500 0.31 -3.45 -24.83
CA GLY A 500 -1.04 -3.95 -24.55
C GLY A 500 -1.65 -3.42 -23.25
N SER A 501 -2.70 -4.07 -22.77
CA SER A 501 -3.36 -3.75 -21.51
C SER A 501 -3.40 -4.96 -20.56
N VAL A 502 -2.69 -4.88 -19.43
CA VAL A 502 -2.69 -5.93 -18.40
C VAL A 502 -3.09 -5.34 -17.06
N GLU A 503 -4.14 -5.90 -16.47
CA GLU A 503 -4.65 -5.50 -15.15
C GLU A 503 -4.61 -6.71 -14.22
N MET A 504 -3.96 -6.59 -13.06
CA MET A 504 -3.99 -7.63 -12.02
C MET A 504 -4.47 -7.04 -10.68
N SER A 505 -5.37 -7.73 -9.98
CA SER A 505 -5.83 -7.27 -8.66
C SER A 505 -6.21 -8.37 -7.67
N ASP A 506 -6.07 -8.06 -6.38
CA ASP A 506 -6.45 -8.95 -5.27
C ASP A 506 -5.78 -10.35 -5.33
N LEU A 507 -4.44 -10.42 -5.54
CA LEU A 507 -3.63 -11.65 -5.65
C LEU A 507 -2.45 -11.68 -4.66
N VAL A 508 -1.92 -12.87 -4.34
CA VAL A 508 -0.64 -13.06 -3.63
C VAL A 508 0.27 -14.02 -4.39
N PHE A 509 1.57 -13.74 -4.47
CA PHE A 509 2.61 -14.63 -5.01
C PHE A 509 3.54 -15.16 -3.89
N GLU A 510 3.83 -16.46 -3.88
CA GLU A 510 4.64 -17.13 -2.84
C GLU A 510 5.59 -18.18 -3.43
N THR A 511 6.38 -18.84 -2.57
CA THR A 511 7.18 -20.02 -2.91
C THR A 511 6.80 -21.23 -2.05
N VAL A 512 6.90 -22.45 -2.61
CA VAL A 512 6.83 -23.72 -1.88
C VAL A 512 8.25 -24.25 -1.69
N GLY A 513 8.76 -24.11 -0.47
CA GLY A 513 10.15 -24.36 -0.14
C GLY A 513 11.11 -23.35 -0.81
N PRO A 514 12.42 -23.63 -0.78
CA PRO A 514 13.41 -22.78 -1.43
C PRO A 514 13.31 -22.85 -2.96
N GLN A 515 13.14 -21.69 -3.58
CA GLN A 515 13.10 -21.54 -5.04
C GLN A 515 14.04 -20.40 -5.47
N PRO A 516 15.36 -20.50 -5.18
CA PRO A 516 16.32 -19.39 -5.31
C PRO A 516 16.61 -18.95 -6.76
N GLY A 517 16.04 -19.62 -7.76
CA GLY A 517 15.98 -19.20 -9.16
C GLY A 517 14.64 -18.58 -9.59
N ALA A 518 13.65 -18.45 -8.72
CA ALA A 518 12.37 -17.84 -9.04
C ALA A 518 12.48 -16.31 -9.18
N ILE A 519 12.13 -15.76 -10.33
CA ILE A 519 11.71 -14.36 -10.47
C ILE A 519 10.18 -14.41 -10.42
N LEU A 520 9.55 -14.05 -9.29
CA LEU A 520 8.12 -14.31 -9.12
C LEU A 520 7.26 -13.61 -10.18
N MET A 521 7.63 -12.38 -10.57
CA MET A 521 7.06 -11.74 -11.74
C MET A 521 8.12 -11.05 -12.61
N GLU A 522 8.12 -11.36 -13.91
CA GLU A 522 8.83 -10.62 -14.94
C GLU A 522 7.81 -9.84 -15.77
N TRP A 523 7.86 -8.51 -15.71
CA TRP A 523 6.94 -7.61 -16.39
C TRP A 523 7.59 -7.04 -17.65
N ASN A 524 7.11 -7.49 -18.81
CA ASN A 524 7.65 -7.12 -20.13
C ASN A 524 6.74 -6.18 -20.92
N VAL A 525 5.43 -6.19 -20.64
CA VAL A 525 4.43 -5.43 -21.39
C VAL A 525 4.58 -3.92 -21.18
N LYS A 526 4.48 -3.17 -22.27
CA LYS A 526 4.28 -1.72 -22.26
C LYS A 526 2.79 -1.38 -22.37
N GLU A 527 2.38 -0.30 -21.73
CA GLU A 527 1.02 0.22 -21.77
C GLU A 527 0.61 0.65 -23.19
N ALA A 528 -0.57 0.22 -23.63
CA ALA A 528 -1.20 0.68 -24.86
C ALA A 528 -1.91 2.04 -24.68
N SER A 529 -2.26 2.39 -23.45
CA SER A 529 -2.71 3.73 -23.04
C SER A 529 -2.31 3.99 -21.58
N GLN A 530 -2.26 5.25 -21.15
CA GLN A 530 -1.71 5.62 -19.84
C GLN A 530 -2.41 4.87 -18.68
N GLY A 531 -1.64 4.07 -17.94
CA GLY A 531 -2.12 3.21 -16.84
C GLY A 531 -2.90 1.96 -17.28
N SER A 532 -2.79 1.52 -18.54
CA SER A 532 -3.41 0.27 -19.03
C SER A 532 -2.64 -0.99 -18.62
N ALA A 533 -1.43 -0.84 -18.07
CA ALA A 533 -0.56 -1.91 -17.60
C ALA A 533 -0.25 -1.70 -16.11
N GLY A 534 -0.77 -2.53 -15.21
CA GLY A 534 -0.56 -2.35 -13.77
C GLY A 534 -1.14 -3.40 -12.82
N MET A 535 -0.87 -3.21 -11.53
CA MET A 535 -1.27 -4.08 -10.42
C MET A 535 -1.84 -3.30 -9.23
N TRP A 536 -2.88 -3.84 -8.58
CA TRP A 536 -3.59 -3.21 -7.45
C TRP A 536 -3.96 -4.21 -6.35
N ASP A 537 -3.53 -4.01 -5.10
CA ASP A 537 -3.66 -5.02 -4.02
C ASP A 537 -3.12 -6.41 -4.48
N VAL A 538 -1.96 -6.40 -5.15
CA VAL A 538 -1.20 -7.61 -5.51
C VAL A 538 0.07 -7.63 -4.67
N HIS A 539 0.28 -8.69 -3.90
CA HIS A 539 1.36 -8.78 -2.93
C HIS A 539 2.24 -10.02 -3.18
N PHE A 540 3.44 -10.01 -2.61
CA PHE A 540 4.42 -11.09 -2.68
C PHE A 540 4.83 -11.41 -1.24
N ARG A 541 4.71 -12.67 -0.83
CA ARG A 541 4.97 -13.15 0.54
C ARG A 541 5.85 -14.39 0.50
N ILE A 542 7.06 -14.28 1.03
CA ILE A 542 8.06 -15.36 0.97
C ILE A 542 8.25 -15.98 2.35
N GLY A 543 7.78 -17.19 2.55
CA GLY A 543 7.72 -17.84 3.86
C GLY A 543 6.64 -17.28 4.77
N GLY A 544 6.77 -17.53 6.08
CA GLY A 544 5.93 -16.97 7.14
C GLY A 544 4.48 -17.48 7.19
N SER A 545 3.92 -17.97 6.09
CA SER A 545 2.53 -18.45 5.99
C SER A 545 2.42 -19.95 5.73
N ALA A 546 1.28 -20.52 6.12
CA ALA A 546 0.97 -21.93 5.94
C ALA A 546 1.15 -22.40 4.48
N GLY A 547 1.81 -23.55 4.30
CA GLY A 547 2.04 -24.17 2.98
C GLY A 547 3.33 -23.73 2.28
N THR A 548 3.93 -22.62 2.67
CA THR A 548 5.23 -22.15 2.10
C THR A 548 6.40 -23.09 2.42
N GLN A 549 6.29 -23.94 3.44
CA GLN A 549 7.40 -24.77 3.96
C GLN A 549 8.63 -23.93 4.37
N LEU A 550 8.40 -22.68 4.77
CA LEU A 550 9.39 -21.65 5.10
C LEU A 550 8.91 -20.91 6.35
N GLN A 551 8.64 -21.68 7.40
CA GLN A 551 7.94 -21.31 8.63
C GLN A 551 8.82 -21.51 9.87
N SER A 552 8.37 -21.10 11.06
CA SER A 552 9.16 -21.12 12.30
C SER A 552 9.71 -22.50 12.67
N ASP A 553 8.96 -23.57 12.37
CA ASP A 553 9.34 -24.97 12.60
C ASP A 553 10.68 -25.39 11.94
N LYS A 554 11.08 -24.67 10.89
CA LYS A 554 12.21 -24.97 10.01
C LYS A 554 13.21 -23.82 9.91
N CYS A 555 12.74 -22.58 10.06
CA CYS A 555 13.48 -21.35 9.75
C CYS A 555 13.54 -20.33 10.90
N ALA A 556 13.17 -20.69 12.13
CA ALA A 556 13.32 -19.82 13.31
C ALA A 556 14.72 -19.18 13.45
N LYS A 557 14.76 -17.93 13.92
CA LYS A 557 16.01 -17.19 14.20
C LYS A 557 16.88 -17.90 15.23
N ASN A 558 18.21 -17.75 15.09
CA ASN A 558 19.16 -18.12 16.14
C ASN A 558 20.35 -17.15 16.18
N PRO A 559 20.19 -15.94 16.76
CA PRO A 559 21.24 -14.92 16.78
C PRO A 559 22.47 -15.30 17.62
N ASN A 560 22.37 -16.34 18.46
CA ASN A 560 23.46 -16.84 19.30
C ASN A 560 24.49 -17.68 18.54
N VAL A 561 24.27 -17.97 17.25
CA VAL A 561 25.15 -18.79 16.42
C VAL A 561 25.46 -18.05 15.13
N THR A 562 26.74 -17.78 14.88
CA THR A 562 27.20 -17.35 13.55
C THR A 562 27.15 -18.54 12.60
N ALA A 563 26.31 -18.45 11.58
CA ALA A 563 26.05 -19.55 10.64
C ALA A 563 26.02 -19.05 9.18
N ALA A 564 26.29 -19.95 8.24
CA ALA A 564 25.92 -19.70 6.85
C ALA A 564 24.38 -19.69 6.72
N ALA A 565 23.87 -18.95 5.73
CA ALA A 565 22.46 -19.01 5.35
C ALA A 565 22.02 -20.47 5.15
N ASN A 566 20.88 -20.86 5.72
CA ASN A 566 20.34 -22.21 5.57
C ASN A 566 19.71 -22.34 4.16
N PRO A 567 20.22 -23.20 3.26
CA PRO A 567 19.66 -23.33 1.91
C PRO A 567 18.22 -23.84 1.90
N SER A 568 17.80 -24.50 2.99
CA SER A 568 16.40 -24.93 3.17
C SER A 568 15.45 -23.77 3.46
N CYS A 569 15.97 -22.59 3.77
CA CYS A 569 15.24 -21.36 4.08
C CYS A 569 15.55 -20.23 3.08
N GLU A 570 16.13 -20.55 1.92
CA GLU A 570 16.16 -19.63 0.78
C GLU A 570 14.73 -19.35 0.28
N GLY A 571 14.52 -18.15 -0.25
CA GLY A 571 13.26 -17.66 -0.79
C GLY A 571 13.23 -17.74 -2.31
N ALA A 572 13.03 -16.59 -2.95
CA ALA A 572 13.11 -16.41 -4.40
C ALA A 572 14.43 -15.72 -4.83
N PHE A 573 14.72 -15.68 -6.14
CA PHE A 573 15.80 -14.88 -6.72
C PHE A 573 15.48 -13.38 -6.69
N MET A 574 14.23 -13.05 -7.03
CA MET A 574 13.69 -11.69 -7.15
C MET A 574 12.16 -11.72 -7.06
N LEU A 575 11.55 -10.69 -6.46
CA LEU A 575 10.08 -10.60 -6.36
C LEU A 575 9.47 -10.02 -7.63
N LEU A 576 9.97 -8.88 -8.12
CA LEU A 576 9.50 -8.24 -9.35
C LEU A 576 10.66 -7.70 -10.21
N HIS A 577 10.66 -8.06 -11.49
CA HIS A 577 11.54 -7.51 -12.53
C HIS A 577 10.71 -6.74 -13.57
N VAL A 578 10.84 -5.42 -13.63
CA VAL A 578 10.19 -4.57 -14.65
C VAL A 578 11.20 -4.28 -15.76
N THR A 579 11.06 -4.94 -16.91
CA THR A 579 12.12 -5.03 -17.93
C THR A 579 12.20 -3.81 -18.84
N ASN A 580 13.28 -3.67 -19.62
CA ASN A 580 13.69 -2.39 -20.19
C ASN A 580 12.71 -1.72 -21.16
N GLN A 581 11.90 -2.49 -21.89
CA GLN A 581 10.89 -1.97 -22.82
C GLN A 581 9.50 -1.80 -22.21
N SER A 582 9.29 -2.27 -20.98
CA SER A 582 7.99 -2.33 -20.30
C SER A 582 7.56 -1.00 -19.66
N SER A 583 6.31 -0.92 -19.21
CA SER A 583 5.81 0.17 -18.35
C SER A 583 4.79 -0.36 -17.36
N ILE A 584 4.68 0.24 -16.17
CA ILE A 584 3.82 -0.32 -15.11
C ILE A 584 3.27 0.75 -14.15
N TYR A 585 2.01 0.58 -13.76
CA TYR A 585 1.38 1.26 -12.64
C TYR A 585 1.26 0.28 -11.45
N LEU A 586 1.84 0.64 -10.30
CA LEU A 586 1.79 -0.14 -9.06
C LEU A 586 1.06 0.65 -7.97
N GLU A 587 0.15 0.01 -7.24
CA GLU A 587 -0.64 0.61 -6.16
C GLU A 587 -1.01 -0.42 -5.06
N ASN A 588 -0.67 -0.10 -3.82
CA ASN A 588 -0.75 -1.00 -2.66
C ASN A 588 -0.10 -2.39 -2.91
N ASN A 589 1.08 -2.40 -3.53
CA ASN A 589 1.85 -3.63 -3.73
C ASN A 589 2.87 -3.78 -2.60
N TRP A 590 2.85 -4.94 -1.95
CA TRP A 590 3.75 -5.28 -0.85
C TRP A 590 4.64 -6.44 -1.27
N PHE A 591 5.95 -6.27 -1.14
CA PHE A 591 6.97 -7.21 -1.61
C PHE A 591 7.78 -7.70 -0.39
N TRP A 592 7.13 -8.54 0.43
CA TRP A 592 7.57 -8.93 1.77
C TRP A 592 8.27 -10.29 1.78
N VAL A 593 9.42 -10.33 2.43
CA VAL A 593 10.19 -11.54 2.71
C VAL A 593 10.07 -11.77 4.21
N SER A 594 9.47 -12.87 4.63
CA SER A 594 8.90 -12.94 5.98
C SER A 594 9.97 -12.88 7.06
N ASP A 595 9.87 -11.86 7.92
CA ASP A 595 10.68 -11.68 9.12
C ASP A 595 10.13 -12.46 10.32
N HIS A 596 8.84 -12.82 10.30
CA HIS A 596 8.15 -13.59 11.33
C HIS A 596 7.05 -14.53 10.79
N GLU A 597 6.52 -15.35 11.69
CA GLU A 597 5.54 -16.41 11.45
C GLU A 597 4.08 -15.94 11.66
N LEU A 598 3.20 -16.27 10.71
CA LEU A 598 1.81 -15.79 10.64
C LEU A 598 0.74 -16.85 10.94
N ASP A 599 1.05 -18.15 10.94
CA ASP A 599 0.04 -19.21 11.11
C ASP A 599 0.39 -20.25 12.21
N LEU A 600 1.67 -20.48 12.53
CA LEU A 600 2.07 -21.33 13.65
C LEU A 600 2.03 -20.57 14.98
N THR A 601 1.62 -21.28 16.04
CA THR A 601 1.24 -20.70 17.34
C THR A 601 2.37 -20.05 18.14
N ASP A 602 3.60 -20.07 17.66
CA ASP A 602 4.74 -19.42 18.31
C ASP A 602 5.02 -18.01 17.78
N HIS A 603 4.50 -17.65 16.59
CA HIS A 603 4.65 -16.35 15.93
C HIS A 603 6.10 -15.80 15.95
N ASN A 604 7.08 -16.71 15.95
CA ASN A 604 8.49 -16.37 16.11
C ASN A 604 9.05 -15.66 14.87
N GLN A 605 10.07 -14.84 15.10
CA GLN A 605 10.90 -14.29 14.02
C GLN A 605 11.73 -15.39 13.32
N ILE A 606 11.86 -15.29 12.00
CA ILE A 606 12.43 -16.31 11.11
C ILE A 606 13.51 -15.74 10.16
N ASN A 607 14.38 -16.62 9.69
CA ASN A 607 15.47 -16.37 8.75
C ASN A 607 15.07 -16.81 7.34
N ILE A 608 14.49 -15.92 6.52
CA ILE A 608 14.22 -16.19 5.10
C ILE A 608 15.21 -15.45 4.20
N PHE A 609 15.93 -16.19 3.35
CA PHE A 609 16.97 -15.65 2.49
C PHE A 609 16.44 -15.44 1.06
N ASN A 610 15.82 -14.29 0.79
CA ASN A 610 15.38 -13.90 -0.56
C ASN A 610 16.39 -12.95 -1.21
N GLY A 611 16.74 -13.16 -2.48
CA GLY A 611 17.85 -12.41 -3.09
C GLY A 611 17.59 -10.92 -3.23
N ARG A 612 16.48 -10.54 -3.86
CA ARG A 612 16.18 -9.19 -4.34
C ARG A 612 14.68 -8.89 -4.20
N GLY A 613 14.33 -7.67 -3.85
CA GLY A 613 12.94 -7.20 -3.87
C GLY A 613 12.48 -6.88 -5.29
N VAL A 614 12.48 -5.60 -5.63
CA VAL A 614 11.99 -5.05 -6.90
C VAL A 614 13.13 -4.43 -7.70
N LEU A 615 13.31 -4.89 -8.95
CA LEU A 615 14.19 -4.28 -9.94
C LEU A 615 13.38 -3.56 -11.02
N ILE A 616 13.53 -2.24 -11.10
CA ILE A 616 13.02 -1.41 -12.20
C ILE A 616 14.15 -1.18 -13.20
N ALA A 617 14.07 -1.85 -14.36
CA ALA A 617 15.02 -1.70 -15.46
C ALA A 617 14.45 -0.93 -16.67
N SER A 618 13.23 -0.39 -16.57
CA SER A 618 12.51 0.26 -17.68
C SER A 618 13.21 1.53 -18.20
N GLU A 619 13.96 1.40 -19.30
CA GLU A 619 14.43 2.52 -20.13
C GLU A 619 13.26 3.27 -20.78
N ALA A 620 12.19 2.54 -21.12
CA ALA A 620 11.10 3.05 -21.93
C ALA A 620 10.11 3.92 -21.14
N GLY A 621 9.86 3.59 -19.88
CA GLY A 621 8.84 4.17 -19.01
C GLY A 621 7.42 4.18 -19.61
N PRO A 622 6.46 4.81 -18.90
CA PRO A 622 6.54 5.32 -17.52
C PRO A 622 6.49 4.21 -16.46
N VAL A 623 6.88 4.53 -15.22
CA VAL A 623 6.66 3.68 -14.05
C VAL A 623 6.09 4.53 -12.91
N TRP A 624 4.97 4.10 -12.30
CA TRP A 624 4.42 4.71 -11.08
C TRP A 624 4.31 3.68 -9.97
N MET A 625 4.60 4.09 -8.73
CA MET A 625 4.59 3.23 -7.55
C MET A 625 3.94 3.97 -6.37
N TYR A 626 2.70 3.61 -6.06
CA TYR A 626 1.86 4.27 -5.05
C TYR A 626 1.67 3.40 -3.79
N GLY A 627 2.20 3.86 -2.66
CA GLY A 627 2.12 3.11 -1.39
C GLY A 627 2.68 1.70 -1.52
N THR A 628 3.82 1.55 -2.17
CA THR A 628 4.49 0.25 -2.33
C THR A 628 5.55 0.07 -1.25
N SER A 629 5.63 -1.14 -0.68
CA SER A 629 6.67 -1.51 0.27
C SER A 629 7.44 -2.74 -0.20
N SER A 630 8.75 -2.78 0.00
CA SER A 630 9.58 -3.97 -0.27
C SER A 630 10.60 -4.16 0.84
N GLU A 631 10.66 -5.37 1.41
CA GLU A 631 11.31 -5.57 2.70
C GLU A 631 12.09 -6.89 2.77
N HIS A 632 13.07 -6.90 3.67
CA HIS A 632 13.87 -8.03 4.13
C HIS A 632 14.56 -8.87 3.02
N SER A 633 14.82 -8.28 1.84
CA SER A 633 15.62 -8.91 0.79
C SER A 633 17.13 -8.71 1.01
N VAL A 634 17.94 -9.73 0.67
CA VAL A 634 19.37 -9.81 1.00
C VAL A 634 20.21 -8.69 0.38
N LEU A 635 20.07 -8.44 -0.93
CA LEU A 635 20.93 -7.50 -1.67
C LEU A 635 20.35 -6.08 -1.72
N TYR A 636 19.07 -5.98 -2.05
CA TYR A 636 18.31 -4.74 -2.11
C TYR A 636 16.81 -5.00 -2.05
N ASN A 637 16.10 -4.03 -1.50
CA ASN A 637 14.64 -3.95 -1.52
C ASN A 637 14.16 -3.26 -2.81
N TYR A 638 14.59 -2.02 -3.09
CA TYR A 638 14.40 -1.38 -4.40
C TYR A 638 15.72 -1.16 -5.13
N GLN A 639 15.78 -1.56 -6.39
CA GLN A 639 16.81 -1.11 -7.33
C GLN A 639 16.18 -0.53 -8.60
N ILE A 640 16.68 0.64 -9.01
CA ILE A 640 16.36 1.30 -10.28
C ILE A 640 17.64 1.29 -11.11
N SER A 641 17.65 0.65 -12.27
CA SER A 641 18.89 0.38 -13.01
C SER A 641 18.74 0.61 -14.50
N ASN A 642 19.54 1.53 -15.06
CA ASN A 642 19.47 2.01 -16.44
C ASN A 642 18.07 2.54 -16.87
N ALA A 643 17.21 2.89 -15.90
CA ALA A 643 15.81 3.19 -16.13
C ALA A 643 15.53 4.70 -16.31
N ALA A 644 14.35 5.02 -16.85
CA ALA A 644 13.89 6.40 -17.02
C ALA A 644 12.38 6.59 -16.79
N ASN A 645 12.00 7.78 -16.32
CA ASN A 645 10.61 8.19 -16.06
C ASN A 645 9.95 7.34 -14.95
N VAL A 646 10.55 7.33 -13.76
CA VAL A 646 10.08 6.56 -12.60
C VAL A 646 9.53 7.49 -11.52
N TYR A 647 8.32 7.23 -11.03
CA TYR A 647 7.66 7.97 -9.95
C TYR A 647 7.29 7.06 -8.78
N MET A 648 7.63 7.46 -7.56
CA MET A 648 7.45 6.69 -6.32
C MET A 648 6.81 7.58 -5.24
N ALA A 649 5.70 7.18 -4.63
CA ALA A 649 4.95 8.02 -3.69
C ALA A 649 4.00 7.24 -2.75
N LEU A 650 4.30 7.05 -1.45
CA LEU A 650 5.65 6.88 -0.92
C LEU A 650 6.13 5.43 -1.08
N ILE A 651 7.43 5.22 -0.90
CA ILE A 651 8.01 3.88 -0.73
C ILE A 651 8.38 3.64 0.72
N GLN A 652 8.39 2.38 1.15
CA GLN A 652 8.92 1.98 2.45
C GLN A 652 9.68 0.66 2.34
N THR A 653 10.72 0.48 3.15
CA THR A 653 11.59 -0.70 3.14
C THR A 653 12.22 -1.00 4.48
N GLU A 654 12.47 -2.27 4.77
CA GLU A 654 13.25 -2.71 5.92
C GLU A 654 14.38 -3.67 5.54
N THR A 655 15.53 -3.54 6.19
CA THR A 655 16.65 -4.49 6.07
C THR A 655 16.33 -5.80 6.80
N PRO A 656 16.70 -6.99 6.27
CA PRO A 656 16.42 -8.26 6.95
C PRO A 656 17.11 -8.35 8.31
N TYR A 657 16.34 -8.66 9.36
CA TYR A 657 16.77 -8.52 10.76
C TYR A 657 17.98 -9.38 11.16
N TYR A 658 18.23 -10.47 10.41
CA TYR A 658 19.39 -11.33 10.62
C TYR A 658 20.71 -10.69 10.20
N GLN A 659 20.73 -9.73 9.26
CA GLN A 659 21.99 -9.11 8.82
C GLN A 659 22.67 -8.36 9.98
N SER A 660 24.00 -8.44 10.16
CA SER A 660 25.01 -9.09 9.29
C SER A 660 25.37 -10.55 9.68
N ASN A 661 24.44 -11.35 10.20
CA ASN A 661 24.58 -12.80 10.45
C ASN A 661 23.60 -13.68 9.62
N PRO A 662 23.93 -13.99 8.36
CA PRO A 662 25.03 -13.45 7.57
C PRO A 662 24.68 -12.09 6.94
N GLY A 663 25.70 -11.35 6.50
CA GLY A 663 25.54 -10.13 5.70
C GLY A 663 25.18 -10.40 4.23
N ALA A 664 24.97 -9.32 3.48
CA ALA A 664 24.45 -9.29 2.11
C ALA A 664 25.34 -9.94 1.03
N THR A 665 26.46 -10.56 1.40
CA THR A 665 27.37 -11.28 0.48
C THR A 665 26.95 -12.73 0.19
N THR A 666 25.89 -13.23 0.83
CA THR A 666 25.47 -14.65 0.80
C THR A 666 23.97 -14.77 1.16
N PRO A 667 23.21 -15.79 0.69
CA PRO A 667 23.59 -16.90 -0.19
C PRO A 667 23.55 -16.59 -1.70
N PHE A 668 23.14 -15.38 -2.10
CA PHE A 668 23.01 -15.04 -3.51
C PHE A 668 24.31 -14.52 -4.10
N THR A 669 24.76 -15.15 -5.19
CA THR A 669 25.90 -14.72 -5.96
C THR A 669 25.58 -13.42 -6.72
N VAL A 670 26.51 -12.47 -6.72
CA VAL A 670 26.43 -11.22 -7.50
C VAL A 670 26.27 -11.56 -8.99
N ASN A 671 25.13 -11.20 -9.58
CA ASN A 671 24.82 -11.47 -10.98
C ASN A 671 24.77 -10.16 -11.78
N ALA A 672 25.78 -9.96 -12.62
CA ALA A 672 25.91 -8.76 -13.45
C ALA A 672 24.75 -8.55 -14.44
N ALA A 673 23.98 -9.59 -14.78
CA ALA A 673 22.79 -9.45 -15.64
C ALA A 673 21.65 -8.64 -14.97
N TYR A 674 21.66 -8.49 -13.65
CA TYR A 674 20.69 -7.73 -12.86
C TYR A 674 21.31 -6.51 -12.18
N ASN A 675 22.54 -6.13 -12.57
CA ASN A 675 23.33 -5.02 -12.02
C ASN A 675 23.43 -5.05 -10.48
N ASP A 676 23.59 -6.23 -9.89
CA ASP A 676 23.61 -6.42 -8.43
C ASP A 676 24.69 -5.57 -7.71
N PRO A 677 24.45 -5.15 -6.46
CA PRO A 677 25.48 -4.56 -5.60
C PRO A 677 26.54 -5.62 -5.23
N ASP A 678 27.81 -5.21 -5.26
CA ASP A 678 28.94 -6.07 -4.90
C ASP A 678 29.52 -5.70 -3.54
N PHE A 679 28.93 -6.28 -2.48
CA PHE A 679 29.34 -6.08 -1.09
C PHE A 679 30.69 -6.73 -0.74
N SER A 680 31.34 -7.49 -1.63
CA SER A 680 32.63 -8.16 -1.33
C SER A 680 33.79 -7.19 -1.09
N LYS A 681 33.60 -5.90 -1.42
CA LYS A 681 34.56 -4.80 -1.24
C LYS A 681 34.30 -3.96 0.02
N CYS A 682 33.21 -4.23 0.72
CA CYS A 682 32.80 -3.48 1.91
C CYS A 682 33.62 -3.95 3.13
N THR A 683 34.09 -3.01 3.95
CA THR A 683 35.14 -3.27 4.97
C THR A 683 34.92 -2.59 6.33
N GLY A 684 33.75 -1.98 6.55
CA GLY A 684 33.31 -1.41 7.84
C GLY A 684 32.34 -2.31 8.62
N THR A 685 31.76 -1.80 9.70
CA THR A 685 30.66 -2.46 10.44
C THR A 685 29.31 -2.07 9.82
N GLY A 686 28.40 -3.03 9.63
CA GLY A 686 27.07 -2.78 9.05
C GLY A 686 27.09 -2.26 7.59
N CYS A 687 28.21 -2.44 6.88
CA CYS A 687 28.41 -1.96 5.52
C CYS A 687 27.98 -2.96 4.43
N ASP A 688 27.86 -4.25 4.81
CA ASP A 688 27.39 -5.35 3.98
C ASP A 688 25.90 -5.65 4.24
N LYS A 689 25.08 -4.60 4.24
CA LYS A 689 23.63 -4.67 4.50
C LYS A 689 22.81 -4.22 3.29
N ALA A 690 21.60 -4.75 3.20
CA ALA A 690 20.70 -4.51 2.07
C ALA A 690 20.46 -3.02 1.80
N TRP A 691 20.45 -2.64 0.52
CA TRP A 691 20.02 -1.30 0.12
C TRP A 691 18.49 -1.19 0.22
N GLY A 692 18.00 -0.15 0.92
CA GLY A 692 16.60 0.24 0.84
C GLY A 692 16.26 0.70 -0.58
N LEU A 693 17.05 1.63 -1.13
CA LEU A 693 16.92 2.09 -2.52
C LEU A 693 18.30 2.30 -3.17
N ARG A 694 18.56 1.63 -4.29
CA ARG A 694 19.76 1.83 -5.11
C ARG A 694 19.40 2.29 -6.52
N ILE A 695 19.96 3.41 -6.98
CA ILE A 695 19.69 4.00 -8.30
C ILE A 695 20.99 4.00 -9.11
N VAL A 696 21.03 3.29 -10.24
CA VAL A 696 22.24 3.04 -11.03
C VAL A 696 22.00 3.42 -12.49
N GLY A 697 22.88 4.24 -13.08
CA GLY A 697 22.82 4.59 -14.52
C GLY A 697 21.49 5.19 -15.01
N SER A 698 20.66 5.69 -14.10
CA SER A 698 19.25 6.01 -14.33
C SER A 698 19.00 7.52 -14.35
N LYS A 699 17.84 7.93 -14.87
CA LYS A 699 17.46 9.35 -14.98
C LYS A 699 15.97 9.60 -14.83
N ASP A 700 15.61 10.85 -14.58
CA ASP A 700 14.21 11.29 -14.47
C ASP A 700 13.45 10.38 -13.48
N VAL A 701 14.04 10.25 -12.28
CA VAL A 701 13.55 9.45 -11.16
C VAL A 701 13.07 10.40 -10.07
N PHE A 702 11.84 10.20 -9.59
CA PHE A 702 11.15 11.10 -8.69
C PHE A 702 10.56 10.32 -7.51
N VAL A 703 11.07 10.56 -6.29
CA VAL A 703 10.60 9.90 -5.08
C VAL A 703 10.01 10.94 -4.12
N TYR A 704 8.72 10.80 -3.82
CA TYR A 704 7.94 11.69 -2.98
C TYR A 704 7.46 10.95 -1.72
N GLY A 705 8.30 11.00 -0.70
CA GLY A 705 8.18 10.23 0.53
C GLY A 705 8.93 8.91 0.39
N ALA A 706 9.84 8.65 1.32
CA ALA A 706 10.50 7.37 1.48
C ALA A 706 10.72 7.07 2.97
N GLY A 707 10.46 5.84 3.39
CA GLY A 707 10.74 5.33 4.73
C GLY A 707 11.69 4.14 4.66
N LEU A 708 13.00 4.34 4.83
CA LEU A 708 13.99 3.27 4.70
C LEU A 708 14.58 2.93 6.08
N TYR A 709 14.31 1.74 6.60
CA TYR A 709 14.56 1.41 8.00
C TYR A 709 15.58 0.28 8.20
N SER A 710 16.47 0.46 9.18
CA SER A 710 17.39 -0.56 9.68
C SER A 710 17.15 -0.73 11.17
N PHE A 711 16.45 -1.80 11.57
CA PHE A 711 16.04 -1.97 12.98
C PHE A 711 16.97 -2.83 13.83
N PHE A 712 17.93 -3.54 13.22
CA PHE A 712 18.68 -4.60 13.87
C PHE A 712 20.12 -4.76 13.34
N ASP A 713 20.96 -5.37 14.19
CA ASP A 713 22.13 -6.13 13.75
C ASP A 713 22.09 -7.53 14.37
N ASN A 714 21.89 -8.58 13.55
CA ASN A 714 21.70 -9.96 14.03
C ASN A 714 20.63 -10.07 15.15
N TYR A 715 19.44 -9.51 14.90
CA TYR A 715 18.34 -9.36 15.88
C TYR A 715 18.64 -8.58 17.17
N ASP A 716 19.82 -7.98 17.34
CA ASP A 716 20.12 -7.03 18.42
C ASP A 716 19.71 -5.59 18.02
N GLN A 717 19.20 -4.81 18.97
CA GLN A 717 18.70 -3.44 18.73
C GLN A 717 19.53 -2.34 19.41
N THR A 718 20.67 -2.66 20.03
CA THR A 718 21.58 -1.68 20.67
C THR A 718 22.05 -0.63 19.66
N CYS A 719 22.16 -1.00 18.38
CA CYS A 719 22.50 -0.10 17.28
C CYS A 719 21.49 1.05 17.05
N LEU A 720 20.27 0.97 17.62
CA LEU A 720 19.30 2.06 17.61
C LEU A 720 19.70 3.21 18.56
N GLU A 721 20.46 2.95 19.63
CA GLU A 721 20.93 3.99 20.56
C GLU A 721 21.91 4.97 19.90
N THR A 722 22.65 4.50 18.90
CA THR A 722 23.64 5.25 18.12
C THR A 722 23.19 5.53 16.68
N GLU A 723 21.96 5.15 16.32
CA GLU A 723 21.37 5.31 14.97
C GLU A 723 22.25 4.71 13.85
N SER A 724 22.85 3.55 14.12
CA SER A 724 23.91 2.95 13.30
C SER A 724 23.77 1.43 13.12
N CYS A 725 22.56 0.95 12.82
CA CYS A 725 22.31 -0.46 12.51
C CYS A 725 22.83 -0.86 11.11
N GLN A 726 22.95 0.10 10.18
CA GLN A 726 23.77 -0.04 8.98
C GLN A 726 24.56 1.23 8.64
N GLU A 727 25.57 1.10 7.78
CA GLU A 727 26.39 2.23 7.35
C GLU A 727 25.69 3.07 6.28
N ASN A 728 25.01 2.43 5.32
CA ASN A 728 24.41 3.07 4.14
C ASN A 728 23.07 2.41 3.81
N ILE A 729 22.05 3.18 3.42
CA ILE A 729 20.71 2.63 3.08
C ILE A 729 20.13 3.11 1.74
N MET A 730 20.57 4.26 1.23
CA MET A 730 20.27 4.69 -0.14
C MET A 730 21.54 5.02 -0.92
N SER A 731 21.63 4.57 -2.18
CA SER A 731 22.75 4.85 -3.09
C SER A 731 22.26 5.44 -4.42
N ILE A 732 22.98 6.45 -4.93
CA ILE A 732 22.86 6.98 -6.29
C ILE A 732 24.22 6.82 -6.99
N GLU A 733 24.25 6.10 -8.10
CA GLU A 733 25.48 5.75 -8.83
C GLU A 733 25.33 6.09 -10.33
N ASN A 734 26.25 6.90 -10.86
CA ASN A 734 26.34 7.27 -12.29
C ASN A 734 25.00 7.75 -12.90
N SER A 735 24.14 8.36 -12.07
CA SER A 735 22.76 8.75 -12.40
C SER A 735 22.61 10.27 -12.39
N GLY A 736 21.50 10.82 -12.89
CA GLY A 736 21.25 12.26 -12.88
C GLY A 736 19.80 12.62 -13.24
N SER A 737 19.33 13.81 -12.88
CA SER A 737 17.88 14.10 -12.80
C SER A 737 17.18 13.15 -11.82
N VAL A 738 17.79 12.95 -10.65
CA VAL A 738 17.23 12.17 -9.54
C VAL A 738 16.76 13.15 -8.46
N TYR A 739 15.48 13.09 -8.12
CA TYR A 739 14.82 14.03 -7.20
C TYR A 739 14.17 13.26 -6.05
N MET A 740 14.57 13.59 -4.83
CA MET A 740 14.09 12.98 -3.60
C MET A 740 13.40 14.06 -2.76
N PHE A 741 12.22 13.76 -2.24
CA PHE A 741 11.45 14.61 -1.33
C PHE A 741 10.99 13.79 -0.14
N GLY A 742 11.14 14.32 1.08
CA GLY A 742 10.72 13.63 2.31
C GLY A 742 11.34 12.24 2.47
N LEU A 743 12.67 12.12 2.31
CA LEU A 743 13.39 10.89 2.60
C LEU A 743 13.63 10.80 4.11
N SER A 744 12.89 9.90 4.76
CA SER A 744 13.10 9.49 6.14
C SER A 744 13.87 8.16 6.19
N THR A 745 14.91 8.09 7.02
CA THR A 745 15.68 6.86 7.25
C THR A 745 15.79 6.55 8.74
N LYS A 746 15.83 5.28 9.13
CA LYS A 746 16.06 4.87 10.51
C LYS A 746 17.38 4.11 10.68
N ALA A 747 18.22 4.60 11.59
CA ALA A 747 19.47 4.00 12.04
C ALA A 747 20.43 3.54 10.92
N SER A 748 20.56 4.35 9.87
CA SER A 748 21.60 4.22 8.85
C SER A 748 22.50 5.46 8.92
N VAL A 749 23.79 5.27 9.20
CA VAL A 749 24.75 6.38 9.42
C VAL A 749 24.71 7.39 8.28
N ASN A 750 24.80 6.88 7.04
CA ASN A 750 24.54 7.61 5.82
C ASN A 750 23.09 7.36 5.39
N MET A 751 22.27 8.41 5.36
CA MET A 751 20.91 8.36 4.80
C MET A 751 20.96 8.14 3.28
N LEU A 752 21.94 8.80 2.63
CA LEU A 752 22.13 8.84 1.19
C LEU A 752 23.62 8.90 0.86
N THR A 753 24.06 8.03 -0.06
CA THR A 753 25.36 8.12 -0.74
C THR A 753 25.19 8.46 -2.23
N VAL A 754 26.16 9.19 -2.78
CA VAL A 754 26.25 9.53 -4.20
C VAL A 754 27.65 9.17 -4.69
N ASP A 755 27.76 8.34 -5.73
CA ASP A 755 29.00 7.79 -6.29
C ASP A 755 30.00 7.31 -5.21
N GLY A 756 29.49 6.54 -4.24
CA GLY A 756 30.27 5.95 -3.14
C GLY A 756 30.69 6.92 -2.03
N LYS A 757 30.11 8.12 -1.95
CA LYS A 757 30.39 9.12 -0.90
C LYS A 757 29.12 9.49 -0.16
N SER A 758 29.20 9.69 1.16
CA SER A 758 28.08 10.23 1.94
C SER A 758 27.68 11.62 1.45
N ALA A 759 26.37 11.82 1.24
CA ALA A 759 25.77 13.10 0.87
C ALA A 759 24.87 13.66 2.00
N ALA A 760 24.25 12.79 2.80
CA ALA A 760 23.48 13.17 3.99
C ALA A 760 23.65 12.14 5.12
N LEU A 761 23.94 12.62 6.32
CA LEU A 761 24.07 11.83 7.55
C LEU A 761 22.78 11.85 8.37
N ASP A 762 22.49 10.78 9.09
CA ASP A 762 21.38 10.72 10.05
C ASP A 762 21.54 11.78 11.16
N SER A 763 22.75 11.93 11.69
CA SER A 763 23.14 12.91 12.73
C SER A 763 22.79 14.35 12.39
N ASP A 764 22.86 14.72 11.11
CA ASP A 764 22.59 16.08 10.62
C ASP A 764 21.08 16.36 10.52
N ASN A 765 20.25 15.32 10.47
CA ASN A 765 18.86 15.37 10.00
C ASN A 765 17.86 14.73 10.96
N ARG A 766 18.26 14.46 12.20
CA ARG A 766 17.44 13.84 13.26
C ARG A 766 16.03 14.45 13.33
N ASN A 767 15.02 13.58 13.35
CA ASN A 767 13.60 13.88 13.50
C ASN A 767 13.10 13.31 14.86
N ASN A 768 11.81 13.08 15.00
CA ASN A 768 11.14 12.47 16.15
C ASN A 768 11.59 11.03 16.47
N PHE A 769 12.07 10.27 15.47
CA PHE A 769 12.49 8.87 15.62
C PHE A 769 13.47 8.45 14.50
N CYS A 770 13.11 8.73 13.25
CA CYS A 770 14.00 8.67 12.08
C CYS A 770 14.92 9.90 12.02
N ALA A 771 15.83 9.95 11.05
CA ALA A 771 16.27 11.22 10.44
C ALA A 771 15.48 11.49 9.16
N THR A 772 15.34 12.75 8.75
CA THR A 772 14.57 13.15 7.56
C THR A 772 15.22 14.31 6.82
N LEU A 773 15.39 14.20 5.50
CA LEU A 773 15.67 15.34 4.63
C LEU A 773 14.41 15.74 3.83
N ALA A 774 14.19 17.04 3.69
CA ALA A 774 13.02 17.61 3.03
C ALA A 774 13.12 17.48 1.50
N PHE A 775 14.29 17.78 0.93
CA PHE A 775 14.59 17.50 -0.46
C PHE A 775 16.08 17.23 -0.70
N PHE A 776 16.36 16.45 -1.74
CA PHE A 776 17.66 16.31 -2.38
C PHE A 776 17.46 16.27 -3.90
N ALA A 777 18.36 16.88 -4.65
CA ALA A 777 18.38 16.79 -6.11
C ALA A 777 19.80 16.55 -6.62
N GLU A 778 19.97 15.52 -7.45
CA GLU A 778 21.18 15.30 -8.25
C GLU A 778 20.96 15.79 -9.68
N ALA A 779 21.91 16.56 -10.20
CA ALA A 779 21.74 17.27 -11.46
C ALA A 779 21.66 16.30 -12.65
N GLY A 780 20.96 16.69 -13.71
CA GLY A 780 21.03 15.98 -14.99
C GLY A 780 22.47 16.00 -15.50
N ASN A 781 23.09 14.82 -15.59
CA ASN A 781 24.51 14.69 -15.91
C ASN A 781 24.73 15.00 -17.40
N GLY A 782 24.96 16.30 -17.70
CA GLY A 782 25.08 16.86 -19.05
C GLY A 782 26.37 16.47 -19.76
N THR A 783 26.58 15.16 -19.96
CA THR A 783 27.81 14.58 -20.46
C THR A 783 28.03 14.85 -21.95
N THR A 784 28.65 15.99 -22.24
CA THR A 784 29.62 16.05 -23.34
C THR A 784 30.76 15.07 -23.02
N THR A 785 30.67 13.85 -23.56
CA THR A 785 31.68 12.80 -23.37
C THR A 785 32.99 13.19 -24.05
N GLN A 786 33.88 13.89 -23.33
CA GLN A 786 35.30 13.88 -23.66
C GLN A 786 35.92 12.61 -23.10
N SER A 787 36.06 11.60 -23.96
CA SER A 787 36.94 10.47 -23.68
C SER A 787 38.39 10.97 -23.60
N THR A 788 39.12 10.55 -22.57
CA THR A 788 40.54 10.89 -22.39
C THR A 788 41.42 10.06 -23.33
N GLY A 789 41.32 10.31 -24.63
CA GLY A 789 42.27 9.83 -25.64
C GLY A 789 43.60 10.58 -25.52
N SER A 790 44.72 9.87 -25.59
CA SER A 790 46.04 10.41 -25.33
C SER A 790 46.87 10.65 -26.61
N GLN A 791 47.78 11.65 -26.54
CA GLN A 791 48.80 12.05 -27.52
C GLN A 791 48.34 12.84 -28.78
N PRO A 792 49.24 13.64 -29.40
CA PRO A 792 50.33 14.45 -28.81
C PRO A 792 50.38 15.91 -29.32
N ALA A 793 51.34 16.67 -28.77
CA ALA A 793 51.59 18.12 -28.93
C ALA A 793 51.33 18.78 -30.31
N GLY A 794 50.69 19.97 -30.27
CA GLY A 794 50.54 20.94 -31.36
C GLY A 794 50.68 22.38 -30.86
N SER A 795 51.08 23.32 -31.72
CA SER A 795 51.61 24.64 -31.34
C SER A 795 50.60 25.75 -31.02
N GLN A 796 51.08 26.73 -30.25
CA GLN A 796 50.46 28.00 -29.82
C GLN A 796 49.64 28.79 -30.87
N SER A 797 48.62 29.53 -30.40
CA SER A 797 48.50 30.99 -30.61
C SER A 797 47.56 31.62 -29.54
N SER A 798 47.40 32.96 -29.54
CA SER A 798 46.90 33.75 -28.40
C SER A 798 45.70 34.66 -28.73
N GLY A 799 44.86 34.97 -27.72
CA GLY A 799 43.86 36.04 -27.81
C GLY A 799 42.83 36.04 -26.67
N THR A 800 42.74 37.14 -25.91
CA THR A 800 41.74 37.39 -24.84
C THR A 800 40.82 38.57 -25.23
N PRO A 801 39.75 38.91 -24.47
CA PRO A 801 38.44 39.20 -25.08
C PRO A 801 38.12 40.70 -25.24
N SER A 802 36.97 40.99 -25.85
CA SER A 802 36.33 42.30 -25.83
C SER A 802 34.81 42.21 -25.69
N SER A 803 34.20 43.31 -25.22
CA SER A 803 32.79 43.42 -24.83
C SER A 803 32.07 44.56 -25.57
N SER A 804 30.79 44.41 -25.89
CA SER A 804 29.88 45.54 -26.11
C SER A 804 28.41 45.13 -25.89
N SER A 805 27.50 46.11 -25.87
CA SER A 805 26.14 46.01 -25.34
C SER A 805 25.12 46.75 -26.23
N GLN A 806 23.84 46.83 -25.78
CA GLN A 806 22.75 47.70 -26.29
C GLN A 806 22.05 47.27 -27.60
N LEU A 807 20.77 47.58 -27.87
CA LEU A 807 19.55 47.86 -27.05
C LEU A 807 18.29 47.81 -27.96
N ALA A 808 17.09 48.10 -27.40
CA ALA A 808 15.75 48.10 -28.01
C ALA A 808 15.22 46.71 -28.45
N GLY A 809 13.91 46.41 -28.48
CA GLY A 809 12.69 47.20 -28.28
C GLY A 809 11.68 46.84 -29.39
N SER A 810 10.46 46.37 -29.14
CA SER A 810 9.35 47.13 -28.53
C SER A 810 8.17 46.24 -28.04
N LYS A 811 7.07 46.87 -27.59
CA LYS A 811 5.73 46.26 -27.34
C LYS A 811 4.97 46.11 -28.69
N SER A 812 3.86 45.38 -28.86
CA SER A 812 2.72 45.14 -27.94
C SER A 812 1.81 43.95 -28.31
N SER A 813 0.86 43.65 -27.42
CA SER A 813 -0.21 42.65 -27.47
C SER A 813 -1.36 42.91 -28.48
N SER A 814 -2.02 41.83 -28.93
CA SER A 814 -3.50 41.72 -29.00
C SER A 814 -3.95 40.24 -29.14
N THR A 815 -5.24 39.95 -28.94
CA THR A 815 -5.78 38.58 -28.69
C THR A 815 -6.83 38.16 -29.78
N PRO A 816 -7.70 37.11 -29.64
CA PRO A 816 -7.83 36.07 -30.67
C PRO A 816 -9.09 36.16 -31.56
N SER A 817 -9.23 35.21 -32.50
CA SER A 817 -10.44 34.93 -33.28
C SER A 817 -10.86 33.45 -33.20
N SER A 818 -12.07 33.12 -33.67
CA SER A 818 -12.80 31.87 -33.33
C SER A 818 -13.46 31.19 -34.55
N SER A 819 -14.11 30.03 -34.32
CA SER A 819 -15.00 29.28 -35.26
C SER A 819 -14.28 28.54 -36.43
N SER A 820 -14.78 27.45 -37.04
CA SER A 820 -15.94 26.57 -36.76
C SER A 820 -15.80 25.22 -37.49
N GLN A 821 -16.61 24.21 -37.16
CA GLN A 821 -16.83 23.02 -38.02
C GLN A 821 -17.59 23.38 -39.33
N PRO A 822 -17.63 22.47 -40.32
CA PRO A 822 -18.83 21.64 -40.48
C PRO A 822 -18.53 20.14 -40.78
N ALA A 823 -19.58 19.33 -40.98
CA ALA A 823 -19.52 17.87 -41.16
C ALA A 823 -20.16 17.37 -42.47
N GLY A 824 -19.89 16.11 -42.83
CA GLY A 824 -20.39 15.40 -44.02
C GLY A 824 -19.25 14.90 -44.92
N SER A 825 -19.38 13.81 -45.68
CA SER A 825 -20.55 12.96 -45.97
C SER A 825 -20.15 11.48 -46.20
N LYS A 826 -21.14 10.58 -46.39
CA LYS A 826 -20.92 9.16 -46.67
C LYS A 826 -20.58 8.91 -48.15
N SER A 827 -19.73 7.92 -48.44
CA SER A 827 -19.88 7.06 -49.62
C SER A 827 -19.29 5.66 -49.37
N SER A 828 -19.64 4.70 -50.24
CA SER A 828 -19.26 3.29 -50.14
C SER A 828 -18.82 2.78 -51.51
N GLY A 829 -17.75 2.00 -51.61
CA GLY A 829 -17.38 1.35 -52.86
C GLY A 829 -16.01 0.67 -52.88
N THR A 830 -15.99 -0.64 -52.69
CA THR A 830 -14.95 -1.53 -53.27
C THR A 830 -15.17 -1.62 -54.78
N PRO A 831 -14.11 -1.83 -55.59
CA PRO A 831 -13.71 -3.21 -55.89
C PRO A 831 -12.19 -3.42 -55.95
N ALA A 832 -11.78 -4.66 -56.19
CA ALA A 832 -10.38 -5.09 -56.21
C ALA A 832 -9.84 -5.38 -57.62
N SER A 833 -8.53 -5.22 -57.81
CA SER A 833 -7.73 -6.02 -58.74
C SER A 833 -6.23 -5.94 -58.40
N SER A 834 -5.56 -7.09 -58.42
CA SER A 834 -4.09 -7.21 -58.45
C SER A 834 -3.62 -7.40 -59.91
N PRO A 835 -2.31 -7.43 -60.22
CA PRO A 835 -1.67 -8.76 -60.26
C PRO A 835 -0.13 -8.82 -59.98
N GLN A 836 0.31 -9.94 -59.38
CA GLN A 836 1.54 -10.73 -59.74
C GLN A 836 2.94 -10.06 -59.64
N LEU A 837 4.08 -10.74 -59.51
CA LEU A 837 4.55 -12.15 -59.38
C LEU A 837 5.93 -12.06 -58.60
N ALA A 838 6.62 -13.08 -58.09
CA ALA A 838 6.60 -14.54 -58.31
C ALA A 838 7.08 -15.39 -57.10
N SER A 839 7.19 -16.69 -57.37
CA SER A 839 8.02 -17.78 -56.79
C SER A 839 9.25 -17.44 -55.91
N SER A 840 9.70 -18.35 -55.01
CA SER A 840 9.62 -19.82 -55.11
C SER A 840 9.33 -20.58 -53.79
N LYS A 841 9.05 -21.89 -53.92
CA LYS A 841 8.79 -22.85 -52.84
C LYS A 841 9.77 -24.02 -52.91
N SER A 842 9.95 -24.76 -51.82
CA SER A 842 9.94 -26.23 -51.85
C SER A 842 9.41 -26.82 -50.53
N SER A 843 8.83 -28.01 -50.61
CA SER A 843 8.42 -28.85 -49.47
C SER A 843 8.31 -30.29 -49.96
N GLY A 844 8.60 -31.29 -49.10
CA GLY A 844 8.58 -32.69 -49.52
C GLY A 844 8.65 -33.70 -48.37
N THR A 845 7.88 -34.79 -48.53
CA THR A 845 7.67 -35.93 -47.62
C THR A 845 6.97 -37.05 -48.42
N PRO A 846 6.85 -38.31 -47.95
CA PRO A 846 7.72 -39.08 -47.04
C PRO A 846 8.01 -40.53 -47.57
N SER A 847 8.73 -41.35 -46.77
CA SER A 847 8.80 -42.85 -46.73
C SER A 847 10.26 -43.30 -46.43
N SER A 848 10.59 -44.51 -45.95
CA SER A 848 9.84 -45.76 -45.72
C SER A 848 10.38 -46.53 -44.47
N ASN A 849 9.84 -47.71 -44.16
CA ASN A 849 10.24 -48.60 -43.03
C ASN A 849 10.54 -50.01 -43.58
N PRO A 850 11.45 -50.81 -42.97
CA PRO A 850 10.95 -52.05 -42.33
C PRO A 850 11.75 -52.58 -41.10
N GLN A 851 11.04 -53.26 -40.18
CA GLN A 851 11.32 -54.58 -39.50
C GLN A 851 12.76 -54.96 -39.01
N LEU A 852 13.00 -55.84 -38.01
CA LEU A 852 12.23 -56.58 -36.97
C LEU A 852 13.27 -57.27 -36.05
N VAL A 853 13.07 -57.35 -34.72
CA VAL A 853 13.37 -58.49 -33.82
C VAL A 853 12.52 -58.30 -32.54
N ALA A 854 12.14 -59.37 -31.83
CA ALA A 854 11.23 -59.33 -30.69
C ALA A 854 11.83 -59.93 -29.40
N SER A 855 11.25 -59.58 -28.25
CA SER A 855 11.12 -60.50 -27.10
C SER A 855 9.94 -60.14 -26.20
N GLN A 856 9.07 -61.14 -26.00
CA GLN A 856 8.00 -61.27 -25.00
C GLN A 856 8.47 -62.34 -23.97
N SER A 857 7.92 -62.55 -22.77
CA SER A 857 6.89 -61.89 -21.92
C SER A 857 6.90 -62.57 -20.52
N LEU A 858 5.77 -62.61 -19.79
CA LEU A 858 5.51 -63.22 -18.46
C LEU A 858 6.01 -62.37 -17.26
N GLY A 859 5.34 -62.26 -16.10
CA GLY A 859 4.10 -62.85 -15.53
C GLY A 859 4.24 -62.87 -13.99
N SER A 860 3.21 -62.90 -13.12
CA SER A 860 1.74 -62.91 -13.26
C SER A 860 1.05 -62.48 -11.93
N GLN A 861 -0.23 -62.13 -11.98
CA GLN A 861 -1.18 -61.90 -10.86
C GLN A 861 -1.64 -63.24 -10.19
N PRO A 862 -2.61 -63.28 -9.23
CA PRO A 862 -2.96 -62.39 -8.09
C PRO A 862 -3.28 -63.19 -6.78
N ALA A 863 -3.72 -62.52 -5.70
CA ALA A 863 -4.54 -63.14 -4.63
C ALA A 863 -5.42 -62.12 -3.88
N ALA A 864 -6.56 -62.55 -3.33
CA ALA A 864 -7.46 -61.74 -2.49
C ALA A 864 -8.27 -62.62 -1.51
N THR A 865 -8.65 -62.09 -0.34
CA THR A 865 -9.64 -62.72 0.57
C THR A 865 -10.27 -61.71 1.54
N LYS A 866 -11.43 -62.08 2.11
CA LYS A 866 -12.28 -61.29 3.04
C LYS A 866 -12.87 -62.21 4.13
N PRO A 867 -13.01 -61.75 5.38
CA PRO A 867 -14.25 -61.94 6.18
C PRO A 867 -14.76 -60.55 6.70
N THR A 868 -16.05 -60.18 6.84
CA THR A 868 -17.19 -60.72 7.62
C THR A 868 -16.93 -60.85 9.13
N GLY A 869 -17.68 -60.25 10.08
CA GLY A 869 -18.83 -59.31 10.02
C GLY A 869 -20.00 -59.74 10.92
N SER A 870 -20.51 -58.85 11.79
CA SER A 870 -21.69 -59.10 12.66
C SER A 870 -22.30 -57.81 13.25
N GLN A 871 -23.48 -57.93 13.89
CA GLN A 871 -24.31 -56.86 14.48
C GLN A 871 -24.06 -56.75 16.03
N SER A 872 -24.71 -55.94 16.88
CA SER A 872 -26.00 -55.19 16.81
C SER A 872 -26.14 -54.04 17.85
N ALA A 873 -27.07 -53.12 17.58
CA ALA A 873 -28.00 -52.38 18.48
C ALA A 873 -27.60 -51.82 19.87
N GLY A 874 -28.07 -50.59 20.21
CA GLY A 874 -28.29 -50.19 21.61
C GLY A 874 -28.40 -48.68 21.95
N SER A 875 -29.62 -48.20 22.24
CA SER A 875 -29.99 -47.16 23.23
C SER A 875 -29.21 -45.81 23.38
N GLN A 876 -29.93 -44.72 23.10
CA GLN A 876 -29.91 -43.41 23.81
C GLN A 876 -30.49 -43.55 25.27
N PRO A 877 -30.55 -42.53 26.17
CA PRO A 877 -30.13 -41.10 26.08
C PRO A 877 -29.46 -40.49 27.36
N ALA A 878 -29.35 -39.14 27.39
CA ALA A 878 -29.52 -38.23 28.55
C ALA A 878 -28.37 -37.89 29.54
N ALA A 879 -27.73 -36.74 29.27
CA ALA A 879 -27.48 -35.56 30.14
C ALA A 879 -27.29 -35.66 31.69
N THR A 880 -26.29 -34.93 32.21
CA THR A 880 -26.44 -34.03 33.39
C THR A 880 -25.34 -32.95 33.46
N LYS A 881 -25.50 -31.93 34.34
CA LYS A 881 -24.55 -30.82 34.58
C LYS A 881 -23.98 -30.86 36.00
N SER A 882 -22.67 -30.62 36.17
CA SER A 882 -21.99 -30.00 37.34
C SER A 882 -20.46 -30.01 37.06
N SER A 883 -19.63 -28.96 37.13
CA SER A 883 -19.49 -27.74 37.94
C SER A 883 -18.43 -27.86 39.06
N SER A 884 -17.54 -26.85 39.11
CA SER A 884 -16.80 -26.32 40.28
C SER A 884 -15.35 -26.76 40.59
N SER A 885 -14.61 -25.76 41.10
CA SER A 885 -13.43 -25.79 41.98
C SER A 885 -12.01 -26.06 41.44
N GLN A 886 -11.10 -25.16 41.83
CA GLN A 886 -9.64 -25.39 41.93
C GLN A 886 -9.34 -26.32 43.13
N PRO A 887 -8.07 -26.72 43.32
CA PRO A 887 -7.30 -25.98 44.33
C PRO A 887 -5.88 -25.59 43.89
N ALA A 888 -5.26 -24.67 44.63
CA ALA A 888 -3.87 -24.26 44.44
C ALA A 888 -2.87 -25.18 45.16
N ALA A 889 -1.60 -25.13 44.76
CA ALA A 889 -0.47 -25.78 45.43
C ALA A 889 0.69 -24.78 45.67
N THR A 890 1.50 -25.02 46.70
CA THR A 890 2.46 -24.05 47.26
C THR A 890 3.94 -24.48 47.11
N LYS A 891 4.84 -23.53 47.41
CA LYS A 891 6.30 -23.61 47.18
C LYS A 891 7.04 -24.65 48.01
N SER A 892 8.16 -25.14 47.47
CA SER A 892 9.31 -25.66 48.22
C SER A 892 10.59 -24.84 47.94
N THR A 893 11.70 -25.17 48.60
CA THR A 893 12.77 -24.20 48.93
C THR A 893 14.16 -24.83 49.03
N GLY A 894 15.17 -24.20 48.41
CA GLY A 894 16.61 -24.45 48.65
C GLY A 894 17.41 -24.95 47.43
N SER A 895 18.72 -24.69 47.29
CA SER A 895 19.60 -23.82 48.10
C SER A 895 20.97 -23.49 47.45
N GLN A 896 21.35 -22.20 47.45
CA GLN A 896 22.71 -21.60 47.61
C GLN A 896 23.98 -22.09 46.86
N SER A 897 24.59 -21.16 46.10
CA SER A 897 25.97 -20.63 46.24
C SER A 897 26.07 -19.31 45.42
N ALA A 898 26.37 -18.13 45.98
CA ALA A 898 27.69 -17.60 46.40
C ALA A 898 28.74 -17.59 45.26
N ASP A 899 29.46 -16.50 44.93
CA ASP A 899 29.44 -15.10 45.42
C ASP A 899 30.19 -14.19 44.42
N PHE A 900 29.93 -12.86 44.39
CA PHE A 900 30.90 -11.74 44.19
C PHE A 900 30.23 -10.36 43.96
N GLN A 901 30.84 -9.28 44.48
CA GLN A 901 30.52 -7.86 44.23
C GLN A 901 31.83 -7.05 43.99
N PRO A 902 31.79 -5.92 43.25
CA PRO A 902 31.56 -4.57 43.82
C PRO A 902 30.49 -3.77 43.02
N ALA A 903 29.69 -2.83 43.54
CA ALA A 903 29.81 -1.78 44.57
C ALA A 903 30.28 -0.39 44.03
N GLY A 904 29.40 0.62 44.09
CA GLY A 904 29.62 2.01 43.63
C GLY A 904 28.35 2.73 43.13
N SER A 905 27.38 3.09 43.99
CA SER A 905 27.28 4.37 44.72
C SER A 905 26.54 5.51 43.97
N GLN A 906 25.28 5.76 44.36
CA GLN A 906 24.54 7.02 44.13
C GLN A 906 24.18 7.69 45.48
N PRO A 907 24.21 9.03 45.58
CA PRO A 907 23.53 9.80 46.64
C PRO A 907 22.09 10.18 46.25
N ALA A 908 21.25 10.53 47.23
CA ALA A 908 19.79 10.57 47.05
C ALA A 908 19.14 11.95 47.16
N ALA A 909 18.03 12.09 46.42
CA ALA A 909 16.76 12.76 46.74
C ALA A 909 16.71 14.11 47.49
N THR A 910 15.91 15.04 46.93
CA THR A 910 15.06 15.97 47.70
C THR A 910 13.64 16.00 47.14
N LYS A 911 12.63 16.07 48.01
CA LYS A 911 11.21 16.32 47.67
C LYS A 911 10.79 17.67 48.24
N SER A 912 9.86 18.36 47.58
CA SER A 912 9.15 19.51 48.17
C SER A 912 7.63 19.48 47.88
N SER A 913 6.88 19.58 48.97
CA SER A 913 5.56 20.19 49.17
C SER A 913 4.63 20.37 47.96
N ALA A 914 3.54 19.59 47.94
CA ALA A 914 2.34 19.91 47.17
C ALA A 914 1.44 20.93 47.92
N THR A 915 0.67 21.72 47.17
CA THR A 915 -0.45 22.52 47.67
C THR A 915 -1.71 22.13 46.91
N GLN A 916 -2.80 21.82 47.62
CA GLN A 916 -4.07 21.46 46.98
C GLN A 916 -4.84 22.69 46.50
N LEU A 917 -5.46 22.58 45.32
CA LEU A 917 -6.61 23.38 44.92
C LEU A 917 -7.58 22.48 44.14
N SER A 918 -8.85 22.48 44.53
CA SER A 918 -9.85 21.50 44.09
C SER A 918 -10.68 22.00 42.91
N ILE A 919 -10.65 21.29 41.78
CA ILE A 919 -11.58 21.48 40.65
C ILE A 919 -12.19 20.11 40.28
N THR A 920 -13.42 20.13 39.78
CA THR A 920 -14.32 18.98 39.58
C THR A 920 -13.91 18.03 38.45
N LYS A 921 -14.25 16.74 38.59
CA LYS A 921 -13.98 15.67 37.60
C LYS A 921 -14.74 15.90 36.28
N SER A 922 -14.03 15.99 35.15
CA SER A 922 -14.65 15.85 33.80
C SER A 922 -13.66 15.61 32.63
N SER A 923 -12.74 14.64 32.73
CA SER A 923 -12.07 14.06 31.54
C SER A 923 -11.26 12.80 31.91
N ALA A 924 -11.39 11.72 31.13
CA ALA A 924 -10.64 10.46 31.32
C ALA A 924 -10.55 9.63 30.02
N VAL A 925 -10.32 10.29 28.87
CA VAL A 925 -10.15 9.64 27.55
C VAL A 925 -9.06 10.35 26.73
N GLN A 926 -8.06 10.93 27.40
CA GLN A 926 -7.06 11.81 26.75
C GLN A 926 -5.68 11.76 27.44
N ALA A 927 -5.34 10.60 28.00
CA ALA A 927 -4.09 10.34 28.73
C ALA A 927 -3.56 8.92 28.46
N VAL A 928 -3.58 8.53 27.19
CA VAL A 928 -2.88 7.37 26.59
C VAL A 928 -2.22 7.89 25.31
N VAL A 929 -1.27 7.16 24.71
CA VAL A 929 -0.37 7.63 23.65
C VAL A 929 0.64 8.67 24.15
N THR A 930 1.42 8.26 25.16
CA THR A 930 2.80 8.77 25.37
C THR A 930 3.70 7.67 25.91
N GLN A 931 3.39 6.42 25.56
CA GLN A 931 4.18 5.25 25.94
C GLN A 931 5.26 5.01 24.88
N THR A 932 6.50 5.08 25.35
CA THR A 932 7.76 4.91 24.63
C THR A 932 7.72 3.78 23.58
N VAL A 933 7.78 4.13 22.28
CA VAL A 933 7.64 3.21 21.12
C VAL A 933 8.82 2.23 20.95
N TYR A 934 9.79 2.23 21.87
CA TYR A 934 11.06 1.47 21.79
C TYR A 934 10.92 -0.04 22.12
N ALA A 935 9.70 -0.58 22.24
CA ALA A 935 9.48 -1.88 22.91
C ALA A 935 8.42 -2.80 22.26
N GLN A 936 8.01 -2.54 21.02
CA GLN A 936 7.01 -3.36 20.30
C GLN A 936 7.33 -3.60 18.82
N CYS A 937 8.61 -3.68 18.46
CA CYS A 937 9.06 -4.15 17.14
C CYS A 937 9.95 -5.40 17.27
N GLY A 938 9.59 -6.34 18.16
CA GLY A 938 10.36 -7.55 18.47
C GLY A 938 9.63 -8.53 19.38
#